data_AF-A0A261VB83-F1
#
_entry.id   AF-A0A261VB83-F1
#
_cell.length_a   1.000
_cell.length_b   1.000
_cell.length_c   1.000
_cell.angle_alpha   90.00
_cell.angle_beta   90.00
_cell.angle_gamma   90.00
#
_symmetry.space_group_name_H-M   'P 1'
#
loop_
_entity.id
_entity.type
_entity.pdbx_description
1 polymer ?
#
loop_
_entity_poly.entity_id
_entity_poly.type
_entity_poly.pdbx_seq_one_letter_code
_entity_poly.pdbx_strand_id
1 'polypeptide(L)'
;MAVKGNAPKSLPAGQPAGAQDDSITSLFSSWFKPTLPGLSAETLQALPGPALLQAAYAYGVDAWQRGVLYTDVMRQRGNQYLVHMAKREPNVLAMESEVLLDGREFERPVNYMLLRIVPPADTPADPEKRPFLVVDPRAGHGPGIGGFKPESEIGVAVRAGHPCYFASFLPQPTPTQTVEDVMRAEARFLETIIDRHPDAEGKPVVVGNCQAGWQIMMTAAMRPELFGPIIVAGAPLSYWAGWRNKNPMRYSGGLLGGSWLTEMTSDMGNGKFDGAWLVQNFENLNPANTLWSKQYNLYSKVDTEAPRYLEFEKWWGGHVFLNAPEIQYIVDNLFIGNRLATAGLVTSDGIRIDLRNIRSPIIVFCSKGDNITPPPQALGWITDLYQDDKEVIAHGQTIVYAVHESVGHLGIFVSGSVARKEHLEFTSNIDMIDVLPPGIYQTEIADKTPETANADLAQGNYVLSFARRNLDDVRQIVQRLEEDDRRFAAVARISDINLGMYRSFLRPWVQAVVTPQTAEWAQRLHPLRLPYELISDRNPSIAPIAQVAEQVREHREPVAADNPFLVAQQMVSQAIVAGLEIFTELRDAAVERTFMNVFGSLPAQNLAGLGARPGAPRKHPGVSPEHLDFMRRRQDELRARISQGGAREAAIRMVLAVSGAGGGLDERSYAMIRRLRADSETSISLQDFKDAVRDQALLMLMDGPAAVRAIPKLLENVSADGIRLTLATMRHIVEATQPLTPRAQEALQEMERLFETAERRARRREGGQPQDLSQLPLIDAFSATDVGREALQVAGLDLPATRSASRLADKPAAKPGRKTAARPASKRAAKTPAKPAAAKKATPKKVAPAAAKTAAKPARKSADVIPLTPPRARKRG
;
A
#
# COMPACT_ATOMS: atom_id res chain seq x y z
N MET A 1 55.75 -40.70 6.13
CA MET A 1 57.08 -40.05 6.14
C MET A 1 57.20 -39.23 7.41
N ALA A 2 58.13 -39.63 8.28
CA ALA A 2 58.44 -38.94 9.53
C ALA A 2 59.23 -37.64 9.26
N VAL A 3 59.20 -36.69 10.20
CA VAL A 3 60.38 -36.17 10.94
C VAL A 3 59.99 -35.02 11.89
N LYS A 4 60.20 -35.29 13.20
CA LYS A 4 60.72 -34.46 14.33
C LYS A 4 60.12 -33.07 14.59
N GLY A 5 59.73 -32.62 15.79
CA GLY A 5 59.98 -33.07 17.18
C GLY A 5 60.83 -32.04 17.94
N ASN A 6 60.24 -31.31 18.92
CA ASN A 6 60.83 -31.00 20.23
C ASN A 6 59.87 -30.19 21.16
N ALA A 7 59.53 -30.79 22.30
CA ALA A 7 59.02 -30.19 23.55
C ALA A 7 60.23 -29.70 24.43
N PRO A 8 60.17 -29.27 25.72
CA PRO A 8 59.17 -29.44 26.80
C PRO A 8 58.95 -28.20 27.74
N LYS A 9 57.96 -28.14 28.65
CA LYS A 9 58.04 -28.47 30.12
C LYS A 9 56.71 -28.08 30.77
N SER A 10 55.90 -29.02 31.29
CA SER A 10 55.75 -29.46 32.71
C SER A 10 54.91 -28.56 33.65
N LEU A 11 53.67 -29.05 33.89
CA LEU A 11 52.69 -28.93 35.01
C LEU A 11 53.30 -28.75 36.43
N PRO A 12 52.57 -28.34 37.52
CA PRO A 12 51.25 -28.90 37.91
C PRO A 12 50.22 -28.09 38.77
N ALA A 13 49.00 -28.65 38.79
CA ALA A 13 47.98 -28.76 39.86
C ALA A 13 47.41 -27.53 40.60
N GLY A 14 46.08 -27.37 40.50
CA GLY A 14 45.23 -26.59 41.42
C GLY A 14 43.73 -26.82 41.15
N GLN A 15 42.99 -27.22 42.19
CA GLN A 15 41.55 -27.53 42.26
C GLN A 15 40.63 -26.30 42.08
N PRO A 16 39.28 -26.45 42.01
CA PRO A 16 38.39 -25.62 41.20
C PRO A 16 37.99 -24.31 41.89
N ALA A 17 37.95 -23.22 41.13
CA ALA A 17 37.34 -21.96 41.55
C ALA A 17 36.07 -21.73 40.73
N GLY A 18 34.93 -21.66 41.43
CA GLY A 18 33.67 -21.21 40.86
C GLY A 18 33.79 -19.77 40.39
N ALA A 19 33.31 -19.51 39.18
CA ALA A 19 32.97 -18.17 38.74
C ALA A 19 31.44 -18.08 38.75
N GLN A 20 30.92 -17.40 39.79
CA GLN A 20 29.55 -16.91 39.79
C GLN A 20 29.39 -15.92 38.64
N ASP A 21 28.29 -16.11 37.93
CA ASP A 21 27.86 -15.33 36.78
C ASP A 21 27.32 -13.96 37.28
N ASP A 22 28.21 -12.99 37.46
CA ASP A 22 27.90 -11.62 37.89
C ASP A 22 27.39 -10.72 36.74
N SER A 23 27.12 -11.29 35.55
CA SER A 23 26.71 -10.50 34.38
C SER A 23 25.25 -10.06 34.45
N ILE A 24 24.36 -10.91 34.95
CA ILE A 24 22.92 -10.62 35.04
C ILE A 24 22.64 -9.70 36.25
N THR A 25 23.25 -9.96 37.40
CA THR A 25 23.09 -9.15 38.61
C THR A 25 23.66 -7.73 38.45
N SER A 26 24.77 -7.56 37.71
CA SER A 26 25.32 -6.22 37.43
C SER A 26 24.49 -5.44 36.39
N LEU A 27 23.91 -6.12 35.39
CA LEU A 27 22.92 -5.53 34.47
C LEU A 27 21.65 -5.08 35.19
N PHE A 28 21.11 -5.89 36.11
CA PHE A 28 19.99 -5.51 36.96
C PHE A 28 20.33 -4.33 37.89
N SER A 29 21.53 -4.27 38.47
CA SER A 29 21.92 -3.18 39.39
C SER A 29 22.16 -1.83 38.70
N SER A 30 22.53 -1.83 37.42
CA SER A 30 22.79 -0.61 36.65
C SER A 30 21.53 0.02 36.05
N TRP A 31 20.48 -0.77 35.79
CA TRP A 31 19.20 -0.29 35.27
C TRP A 31 18.28 0.36 36.31
N PHE A 32 18.46 0.04 37.60
CA PHE A 32 17.67 0.61 38.71
C PHE A 32 18.24 1.91 39.31
N LYS A 33 19.23 2.55 38.68
CA LYS A 33 19.67 3.90 39.05
C LYS A 33 19.32 4.92 37.96
N PRO A 34 18.07 5.37 37.86
CA PRO A 34 17.80 6.60 37.14
C PRO A 34 18.36 7.76 37.97
N THR A 35 19.46 8.37 37.53
CA THR A 35 19.83 9.72 38.01
C THR A 35 18.79 10.69 37.49
N LEU A 36 17.74 10.92 38.29
CA LEU A 36 16.63 11.84 38.04
C LEU A 36 16.98 13.23 38.58
N PRO A 37 16.74 14.33 37.84
CA PRO A 37 16.64 15.66 38.42
C PRO A 37 15.26 15.82 39.06
N GLY A 38 15.21 16.04 40.38
CA GLY A 38 14.06 16.74 40.99
C GLY A 38 13.46 16.18 42.28
N LEU A 39 13.71 14.93 42.67
CA LEU A 39 13.19 14.39 43.94
C LEU A 39 14.27 13.53 44.62
N SER A 40 15.06 14.16 45.50
CA SER A 40 15.90 13.41 46.43
C SER A 40 15.03 12.89 47.59
N ALA A 41 15.44 11.78 48.22
CA ALA A 41 14.81 11.29 49.45
C ALA A 41 14.77 12.39 50.55
N GLU A 42 15.68 13.36 50.48
CA GLU A 42 15.73 14.54 51.34
C GLU A 42 14.58 15.52 51.07
N THR A 43 14.04 15.59 49.85
CA THR A 43 12.91 16.48 49.50
C THR A 43 11.58 15.97 50.08
N LEU A 44 11.41 14.65 50.14
CA LEU A 44 10.26 14.00 50.81
C LEU A 44 10.35 14.09 52.34
N GLN A 45 11.57 14.15 52.90
CA GLN A 45 11.79 14.36 54.34
C GLN A 45 11.72 15.84 54.76
N ALA A 46 11.80 16.79 53.81
CA ALA A 46 11.81 18.23 54.08
C ALA A 46 10.43 18.92 54.04
N LEU A 47 9.35 18.23 53.67
CA LEU A 47 8.00 18.79 53.67
C LEU A 47 7.40 18.72 55.10
N PRO A 48 7.01 19.85 55.72
CA PRO A 48 6.33 19.81 57.01
C PRO A 48 5.02 19.03 56.88
N GLY A 49 4.68 18.21 57.89
CA GLY A 49 3.51 17.31 57.87
C GLY A 49 2.20 17.92 57.32
N PRO A 50 1.86 19.19 57.63
CA PRO A 50 0.69 19.86 57.05
C PRO A 50 0.74 20.06 55.52
N ALA A 51 1.91 20.34 54.95
CA ALA A 51 2.08 20.55 53.51
C ALA A 51 1.92 19.23 52.72
N LEU A 52 2.38 18.12 53.29
CA LEU A 52 2.20 16.79 52.70
C LEU A 52 0.72 16.37 52.69
N LEU A 53 -0.01 16.62 53.78
CA LEU A 53 -1.45 16.36 53.86
C LEU A 53 -2.25 17.19 52.87
N GLN A 54 -1.90 18.47 52.70
CA GLN A 54 -2.53 19.34 51.70
C GLN A 54 -2.25 18.86 50.27
N ALA A 55 -1.01 18.45 49.98
CA ALA A 55 -0.65 17.85 48.69
C ALA A 55 -1.41 16.54 48.42
N ALA A 56 -1.58 15.70 49.44
CA ALA A 56 -2.34 14.45 49.35
C ALA A 56 -3.83 14.71 49.09
N TYR A 57 -4.42 15.69 49.78
CA TYR A 57 -5.80 16.09 49.59
C TYR A 57 -6.04 16.65 48.18
N ALA A 58 -5.21 17.59 47.74
CA ALA A 58 -5.32 18.17 46.40
C ALA A 58 -5.18 17.12 45.29
N TYR A 59 -4.25 16.17 45.45
CA TYR A 59 -4.14 15.01 44.56
C TYR A 59 -5.38 14.12 44.62
N GLY A 60 -5.92 13.84 45.81
CA GLY A 60 -7.12 13.02 45.98
C GLY A 60 -8.35 13.60 45.29
N VAL A 61 -8.55 14.92 45.41
CA VAL A 61 -9.61 15.66 44.69
C VAL A 61 -9.41 15.53 43.18
N ASP A 62 -8.22 15.85 42.67
CA ASP A 62 -7.92 15.76 41.24
C ASP A 62 -8.07 14.32 40.70
N ALA A 63 -7.58 13.32 41.43
CA ALA A 63 -7.65 11.91 41.02
C ALA A 63 -9.09 11.40 40.97
N TRP A 64 -9.94 11.81 41.93
CA TRP A 64 -11.37 11.52 41.92
C TRP A 64 -12.07 12.19 40.74
N GLN A 65 -11.81 13.49 40.51
CA GLN A 65 -12.36 14.22 39.37
C GLN A 65 -11.97 13.58 38.03
N ARG A 66 -10.68 13.26 37.84
CA ARG A 66 -10.21 12.53 36.65
C ARG A 66 -10.88 11.17 36.50
N GLY A 67 -11.14 10.46 37.60
CA GLY A 67 -11.86 9.19 37.61
C GLY A 67 -13.30 9.30 37.12
N VAL A 68 -14.03 10.32 37.59
CA VAL A 68 -15.39 10.61 37.11
C VAL A 68 -15.38 10.95 35.63
N LEU A 69 -14.51 11.86 35.20
CA LEU A 69 -14.41 12.27 33.80
C LEU A 69 -14.00 11.11 32.89
N TYR A 70 -13.05 10.28 33.31
CA TYR A 70 -12.65 9.07 32.59
C TYR A 70 -13.85 8.13 32.41
N THR A 71 -14.59 7.89 33.48
CA THR A 71 -15.77 7.01 33.43
C THR A 71 -16.85 7.58 32.51
N ASP A 72 -17.04 8.89 32.50
CA ASP A 72 -17.95 9.55 31.55
C ASP A 72 -17.49 9.40 30.10
N VAL A 73 -16.20 9.52 29.80
CA VAL A 73 -15.67 9.25 28.45
C VAL A 73 -15.91 7.80 28.06
N MET A 74 -15.71 6.84 28.96
CA MET A 74 -15.98 5.42 28.69
C MET A 74 -17.47 5.15 28.47
N ARG A 75 -18.36 5.86 29.18
CA ARG A 75 -19.82 5.84 28.96
C ARG A 75 -20.20 6.41 27.60
N GLN A 76 -19.66 7.58 27.24
CA GLN A 76 -19.86 8.19 25.93
C GLN A 76 -19.41 7.26 24.80
N ARG A 77 -18.27 6.57 24.98
CA ARG A 77 -17.79 5.54 24.06
C ARG A 77 -18.80 4.41 23.87
N GLY A 78 -19.36 3.87 24.96
CA GLY A 78 -20.38 2.83 24.89
C GLY A 78 -21.65 3.29 24.17
N ASN A 79 -22.15 4.49 24.49
CA ASN A 79 -23.29 5.09 23.80
C ASN A 79 -23.04 5.28 22.30
N GLN A 80 -21.87 5.81 21.96
CA GLN A 80 -21.45 6.02 20.58
C GLN A 80 -21.36 4.69 19.82
N TYR A 81 -20.84 3.64 20.44
CA TYR A 81 -20.82 2.29 19.89
C TYR A 81 -22.24 1.80 19.57
N LEU A 82 -23.18 1.92 20.52
CA LEU A 82 -24.57 1.50 20.34
C LEU A 82 -25.27 2.25 19.19
N VAL A 83 -25.07 3.57 19.11
CA VAL A 83 -25.60 4.39 18.01
C VAL A 83 -24.96 4.00 16.68
N HIS A 84 -23.64 3.75 16.66
CA HIS A 84 -22.92 3.39 15.46
C HIS A 84 -23.37 2.02 14.92
N MET A 85 -23.48 1.01 15.78
CA MET A 85 -23.91 -0.34 15.39
C MET A 85 -25.39 -0.43 15.00
N ALA A 86 -26.22 0.52 15.43
CA ALA A 86 -27.62 0.62 15.00
C ALA A 86 -27.78 1.17 13.57
N LYS A 87 -26.71 1.71 12.96
CA LYS A 87 -26.76 2.19 11.57
C LYS A 87 -26.93 1.02 10.61
N ARG A 88 -27.65 1.25 9.50
CA ARG A 88 -27.78 0.27 8.41
C ARG A 88 -26.42 -0.04 7.74
N GLU A 89 -25.58 0.98 7.60
CA GLU A 89 -24.30 0.91 6.90
C GLU A 89 -23.22 1.61 7.76
N PRO A 90 -22.79 0.97 8.87
CA PRO A 90 -21.84 1.58 9.77
C PRO A 90 -20.46 1.67 9.11
N ASN A 91 -20.07 2.90 8.77
CA ASN A 91 -18.71 3.25 8.36
C ASN A 91 -18.25 4.52 9.08
N VAL A 92 -16.95 4.80 9.02
CA VAL A 92 -16.33 5.97 9.63
C VAL A 92 -15.75 6.96 8.60
N LEU A 93 -16.20 6.90 7.35
CA LEU A 93 -15.80 7.86 6.33
C LEU A 93 -16.19 9.28 6.75
N ALA A 94 -15.24 10.21 6.64
CA ALA A 94 -15.47 11.62 6.94
C ALA A 94 -16.13 12.38 5.76
N MET A 95 -16.09 11.81 4.56
CA MET A 95 -16.56 12.43 3.32
C MET A 95 -17.94 11.93 2.90
N GLU A 96 -18.72 12.79 2.26
CA GLU A 96 -19.99 12.42 1.67
C GLU A 96 -19.78 11.46 0.49
N SER A 97 -20.64 10.45 0.39
CA SER A 97 -20.53 9.42 -0.65
C SER A 97 -21.90 8.92 -1.11
N GLU A 98 -21.95 8.45 -2.35
CA GLU A 98 -23.12 7.84 -2.97
C GLU A 98 -22.86 6.36 -3.25
N VAL A 99 -23.83 5.49 -2.94
CA VAL A 99 -23.76 4.06 -3.30
C VAL A 99 -23.99 3.93 -4.80
N LEU A 100 -23.02 3.34 -5.51
CA LEU A 100 -23.12 3.08 -6.95
C LEU A 100 -23.52 1.63 -7.26
N LEU A 101 -22.96 0.69 -6.50
CA LEU A 101 -23.26 -0.74 -6.64
C LEU A 101 -23.38 -1.37 -5.26
N ASP A 102 -24.40 -2.22 -5.10
CA ASP A 102 -24.57 -3.07 -3.94
C ASP A 102 -24.25 -4.51 -4.33
N GLY A 103 -23.17 -5.07 -3.79
CA GLY A 103 -22.73 -6.42 -4.09
C GLY A 103 -23.72 -7.50 -3.65
N ARG A 104 -24.70 -7.17 -2.79
CA ARG A 104 -25.78 -8.09 -2.41
C ARG A 104 -26.75 -8.38 -3.55
N GLU A 105 -26.79 -7.51 -4.55
CA GLU A 105 -27.66 -7.61 -5.73
C GLU A 105 -26.97 -8.36 -6.89
N PHE A 106 -25.71 -8.77 -6.74
CA PHE A 106 -24.99 -9.52 -7.75
C PHE A 106 -25.44 -10.99 -7.81
N GLU A 107 -25.17 -11.66 -8.93
CA GLU A 107 -25.45 -13.09 -9.11
C GLU A 107 -24.78 -13.95 -8.02
N ARG A 108 -23.57 -13.54 -7.60
CA ARG A 108 -22.86 -14.08 -6.43
C ARG A 108 -22.84 -12.99 -5.35
N PRO A 109 -23.81 -12.99 -4.41
CA PRO A 109 -23.98 -11.89 -3.48
C PRO A 109 -22.79 -11.76 -2.53
N VAL A 110 -22.31 -10.53 -2.33
CA VAL A 110 -21.31 -10.20 -1.30
C VAL A 110 -21.74 -8.99 -0.48
N ASN A 111 -21.21 -8.83 0.72
CA ASN A 111 -21.50 -7.70 1.60
C ASN A 111 -20.73 -6.42 1.25
N TYR A 112 -20.08 -6.36 0.08
CA TYR A 112 -19.32 -5.22 -0.38
C TYR A 112 -20.19 -4.25 -1.19
N MET A 113 -19.85 -2.97 -1.16
CA MET A 113 -20.51 -1.91 -1.91
C MET A 113 -19.47 -0.99 -2.54
N LEU A 114 -19.73 -0.55 -3.77
CA LEU A 114 -18.95 0.51 -4.40
C LEU A 114 -19.56 1.86 -4.07
N LEU A 115 -18.82 2.71 -3.37
CA LEU A 115 -19.19 4.09 -3.10
C LEU A 115 -18.42 5.03 -4.01
N ARG A 116 -19.07 6.07 -4.52
CA ARG A 116 -18.42 7.23 -5.14
C ARG A 116 -18.34 8.35 -4.12
N ILE A 117 -17.14 8.92 -3.96
CA ILE A 117 -16.90 10.06 -3.07
C ILE A 117 -17.38 11.32 -3.78
N VAL A 118 -18.15 12.14 -3.08
CA VAL A 118 -18.61 13.43 -3.59
C VAL A 118 -17.51 14.46 -3.30
N PRO A 119 -16.83 15.01 -4.32
CA PRO A 119 -15.79 15.99 -4.09
C PRO A 119 -16.39 17.30 -3.55
N PRO A 120 -15.69 18.02 -2.66
CA PRO A 120 -16.06 19.36 -2.24
C PRO A 120 -16.25 20.33 -3.43
N ALA A 121 -17.17 21.28 -3.32
CA ALA A 121 -17.50 22.19 -4.42
C ALA A 121 -16.33 23.11 -4.84
N ASP A 122 -15.39 23.37 -3.94
CA ASP A 122 -14.18 24.16 -4.17
C ASP A 122 -13.05 23.36 -4.83
N THR A 123 -13.08 22.03 -4.77
CA THR A 123 -12.10 21.15 -5.41
C THR A 123 -12.82 20.05 -6.22
N PRO A 124 -13.44 20.40 -7.37
CA PRO A 124 -14.12 19.43 -8.20
C PRO A 124 -13.15 18.39 -8.76
N ALA A 125 -13.64 17.16 -8.95
CA ALA A 125 -12.88 16.12 -9.63
C ALA A 125 -12.75 16.41 -11.13
N ASP A 126 -11.54 16.23 -11.65
CA ASP A 126 -11.21 16.35 -13.06
C ASP A 126 -11.51 15.01 -13.77
N PRO A 127 -12.40 14.99 -14.79
CA PRO A 127 -12.78 13.76 -15.49
C PRO A 127 -11.64 13.15 -16.34
N GLU A 128 -10.63 13.92 -16.72
CA GLU A 128 -9.48 13.40 -17.47
C GLU A 128 -8.46 12.71 -16.54
N LYS A 129 -8.49 13.04 -15.24
CA LYS A 129 -7.60 12.39 -14.27
C LYS A 129 -8.03 10.96 -13.97
N ARG A 130 -7.03 10.13 -13.71
CA ARG A 130 -7.23 8.72 -13.35
C ARG A 130 -8.11 8.60 -12.10
N PRO A 131 -9.12 7.73 -12.11
CA PRO A 131 -9.91 7.45 -10.92
C PRO A 131 -9.09 6.65 -9.89
N PHE A 132 -9.40 6.85 -8.62
CA PHE A 132 -8.82 6.13 -7.48
C PHE A 132 -9.88 5.23 -6.84
N LEU A 133 -9.51 3.99 -6.52
CA LEU A 133 -10.30 3.08 -5.69
C LEU A 133 -9.51 2.76 -4.41
N VAL A 134 -10.04 3.16 -3.25
CA VAL A 134 -9.47 2.80 -1.94
C VAL A 134 -10.27 1.64 -1.34
N VAL A 135 -9.56 0.64 -0.83
CA VAL A 135 -10.15 -0.58 -0.24
C VAL A 135 -9.56 -0.82 1.14
N ASP A 136 -10.43 -0.79 2.14
CA ASP A 136 -10.06 -0.96 3.54
C ASP A 136 -10.01 -2.43 3.97
N PRO A 137 -9.19 -2.76 4.99
CA PRO A 137 -9.07 -4.13 5.47
C PRO A 137 -10.33 -4.59 6.20
N ARG A 138 -10.84 -5.76 5.83
CA ARG A 138 -11.79 -6.54 6.64
C ARG A 138 -11.05 -7.42 7.64
N ALA A 139 -10.22 -6.79 8.47
CA ALA A 139 -9.37 -7.44 9.48
C ALA A 139 -10.00 -7.44 10.89
N GLY A 140 -11.34 -7.56 10.96
CA GLY A 140 -12.11 -7.56 12.21
C GLY A 140 -12.79 -6.23 12.53
N HIS A 141 -12.31 -5.12 11.97
CA HIS A 141 -12.92 -3.78 12.10
C HIS A 141 -13.81 -3.43 10.90
N GLY A 142 -14.70 -2.46 11.09
CA GLY A 142 -15.56 -1.88 10.07
C GLY A 142 -14.80 -0.98 9.08
N PRO A 143 -15.43 -0.63 7.95
CA PRO A 143 -14.78 0.14 6.89
C PRO A 143 -14.74 1.64 7.20
N GLY A 144 -13.90 2.36 6.44
CA GLY A 144 -13.85 3.82 6.37
C GLY A 144 -12.57 4.42 6.96
N ILE A 145 -11.61 3.59 7.36
CA ILE A 145 -10.35 4.05 7.94
C ILE A 145 -9.48 4.80 6.91
N GLY A 146 -9.47 4.36 5.65
CA GLY A 146 -8.79 5.04 4.53
C GLY A 146 -9.40 6.39 4.12
N GLY A 147 -10.55 6.73 4.72
CA GLY A 147 -11.27 8.01 4.55
C GLY A 147 -11.58 8.72 5.87
N PHE A 148 -10.92 8.33 6.96
CA PHE A 148 -11.29 8.73 8.33
C PHE A 148 -11.05 10.21 8.63
N LYS A 149 -10.10 10.83 7.92
CA LYS A 149 -9.72 12.25 8.07
C LYS A 149 -9.57 12.93 6.72
N PRO A 150 -9.65 14.28 6.64
CA PRO A 150 -9.37 15.01 5.40
C PRO A 150 -7.97 14.75 4.83
N GLU A 151 -7.01 14.36 5.67
CA GLU A 151 -5.65 13.99 5.28
C GLU A 151 -5.46 12.50 4.97
N SER A 152 -6.55 11.73 4.85
CA SER A 152 -6.52 10.32 4.47
C SER A 152 -6.23 10.12 2.99
N GLU A 153 -6.01 8.87 2.57
CA GLU A 153 -5.71 8.51 1.18
C GLU A 153 -6.78 9.04 0.22
N ILE A 154 -8.06 8.87 0.58
CA ILE A 154 -9.18 9.45 -0.17
C ILE A 154 -9.07 10.98 -0.20
N GLY A 155 -8.80 11.60 0.95
CA GLY A 155 -8.69 13.05 1.06
C GLY A 155 -7.50 13.65 0.29
N VAL A 156 -6.39 12.92 0.17
CA VAL A 156 -5.24 13.29 -0.66
C VAL A 156 -5.61 13.21 -2.16
N ALA A 157 -6.22 12.13 -2.60
CA ALA A 157 -6.62 11.95 -4.00
C ALA A 157 -7.70 12.96 -4.44
N VAL A 158 -8.70 13.23 -3.59
CA VAL A 158 -9.73 14.26 -3.85
C VAL A 158 -9.10 15.65 -3.95
N ARG A 159 -8.17 16.02 -3.04
CA ARG A 159 -7.47 17.32 -3.11
C ARG A 159 -6.60 17.47 -4.35
N ALA A 160 -6.05 16.37 -4.84
CA ALA A 160 -5.32 16.34 -6.10
C ALA A 160 -6.26 16.37 -7.34
N GLY A 161 -7.59 16.39 -7.14
CA GLY A 161 -8.58 16.49 -8.21
C GLY A 161 -8.93 15.17 -8.89
N HIS A 162 -8.55 14.01 -8.32
CA HIS A 162 -8.89 12.71 -8.90
C HIS A 162 -10.33 12.29 -8.57
N PRO A 163 -11.07 11.67 -9.50
CA PRO A 163 -12.31 10.98 -9.16
C PRO A 163 -12.03 9.86 -8.16
N CYS A 164 -12.71 9.85 -7.01
CA CYS A 164 -12.43 8.91 -5.92
C CYS A 164 -13.60 7.97 -5.63
N TYR A 165 -13.27 6.71 -5.39
CA TYR A 165 -14.17 5.62 -5.08
C TYR A 165 -13.68 4.87 -3.86
N PHE A 166 -14.61 4.24 -3.15
CA PHE A 166 -14.33 3.44 -1.97
C PHE A 166 -15.08 2.12 -2.02
N ALA A 167 -14.37 1.00 -1.87
CA ALA A 167 -15.00 -0.30 -1.69
C ALA A 167 -15.29 -0.51 -0.20
N SER A 168 -16.54 -0.24 0.18
CA SER A 168 -17.05 -0.44 1.54
C SER A 168 -17.59 -1.85 1.72
N PHE A 169 -17.86 -2.25 2.97
CA PHE A 169 -18.52 -3.51 3.29
C PHE A 169 -19.42 -3.40 4.52
N LEU A 170 -20.44 -4.25 4.61
CA LEU A 170 -21.34 -4.31 5.75
C LEU A 170 -20.81 -5.25 6.85
N PRO A 171 -21.20 -5.06 8.13
CA PRO A 171 -20.70 -5.91 9.22
C PRO A 171 -21.01 -7.39 9.06
N GLN A 172 -22.12 -7.73 8.41
CA GLN A 172 -22.56 -9.10 8.20
C GLN A 172 -22.27 -9.53 6.75
N PRO A 173 -21.56 -10.65 6.53
CA PRO A 173 -21.44 -11.24 5.20
C PRO A 173 -22.79 -11.77 4.70
N THR A 174 -22.93 -11.90 3.39
CA THR A 174 -24.04 -12.67 2.80
C THR A 174 -23.82 -14.17 3.07
N PRO A 175 -24.86 -15.02 3.16
CA PRO A 175 -24.70 -16.41 3.61
C PRO A 175 -23.75 -17.29 2.80
N THR A 176 -23.59 -17.01 1.50
CA THR A 176 -22.81 -17.86 0.57
C THR A 176 -21.49 -17.24 0.15
N GLN A 177 -21.17 -16.03 0.62
CA GLN A 177 -19.98 -15.31 0.19
C GLN A 177 -18.69 -16.07 0.51
N THR A 178 -17.82 -16.13 -0.50
CA THR A 178 -16.43 -16.61 -0.42
C THR A 178 -15.45 -15.51 -0.79
N VAL A 179 -14.14 -15.75 -0.56
CA VAL A 179 -13.08 -14.83 -1.00
C VAL A 179 -13.11 -14.61 -2.51
N GLU A 180 -13.36 -15.67 -3.29
CA GLU A 180 -13.45 -15.57 -4.76
C GLU A 180 -14.62 -14.70 -5.20
N ASP A 181 -15.77 -14.78 -4.53
CA ASP A 181 -16.93 -13.95 -4.86
C ASP A 181 -16.63 -12.47 -4.61
N VAL A 182 -15.89 -12.15 -3.55
CA VAL A 182 -15.46 -10.77 -3.30
C VAL A 182 -14.46 -10.30 -4.36
N MET A 183 -13.51 -11.14 -4.79
CA MET A 183 -12.60 -10.81 -5.90
C MET A 183 -13.38 -10.49 -7.20
N ARG A 184 -14.44 -11.25 -7.49
CA ARG A 184 -15.30 -11.01 -8.65
C ARG A 184 -16.11 -9.72 -8.52
N ALA A 185 -16.57 -9.39 -7.31
CA ALA A 185 -17.23 -8.13 -7.03
C ALA A 185 -16.28 -6.92 -7.18
N GLU A 186 -15.03 -7.03 -6.70
CA GLU A 186 -13.99 -6.00 -6.89
C GLU A 186 -13.69 -5.78 -8.37
N ALA A 187 -13.55 -6.85 -9.16
CA ALA A 187 -13.40 -6.74 -10.61
C ALA A 187 -14.60 -6.01 -11.25
N ARG A 188 -15.83 -6.32 -10.82
CA ARG A 188 -17.04 -5.64 -11.29
C ARG A 188 -17.09 -4.16 -10.91
N PHE A 189 -16.56 -3.81 -9.74
CA PHE A 189 -16.42 -2.42 -9.33
C PHE A 189 -15.48 -1.66 -10.25
N LEU A 190 -14.32 -2.23 -10.57
CA LEU A 190 -13.36 -1.62 -11.50
C LEU A 190 -13.91 -1.47 -12.91
N GLU A 191 -14.63 -2.47 -13.44
CA GLU A 191 -15.35 -2.36 -14.72
C GLU A 191 -16.28 -1.14 -14.72
N THR A 192 -17.04 -0.95 -13.65
CA THR A 192 -17.98 0.17 -13.53
C THR A 192 -17.29 1.52 -13.38
N ILE A 193 -16.15 1.56 -12.70
CA ILE A 193 -15.31 2.77 -12.61
C ILE A 193 -14.77 3.11 -14.01
N ILE A 194 -14.21 2.14 -14.73
CA ILE A 194 -13.68 2.33 -16.07
C ILE A 194 -14.77 2.83 -17.03
N ASP A 195 -15.95 2.21 -17.02
CA ASP A 195 -17.07 2.60 -17.87
C ASP A 195 -17.55 4.04 -17.61
N ARG A 196 -17.36 4.55 -16.39
CA ARG A 196 -17.72 5.92 -15.99
C ARG A 196 -16.67 6.96 -16.34
N HIS A 197 -15.44 6.54 -16.66
CA HIS A 197 -14.30 7.42 -16.95
C HIS A 197 -13.67 7.07 -18.31
N PRO A 198 -14.41 7.18 -19.42
CA PRO A 198 -13.89 6.84 -20.75
C PRO A 198 -12.74 7.76 -21.20
N ASP A 199 -12.70 9.00 -20.67
CA ASP A 199 -11.73 10.03 -21.03
C ASP A 199 -10.51 10.08 -20.10
N ALA A 200 -10.45 9.20 -19.08
CA ALA A 200 -9.34 9.21 -18.13
C ALA A 200 -8.01 8.80 -18.76
N GLU A 201 -6.92 9.43 -18.32
CA GLU A 201 -5.54 9.18 -18.80
C GLU A 201 -4.96 7.79 -18.43
N GLY A 202 -5.79 6.84 -18.00
CA GLY A 202 -5.46 5.44 -17.82
C GLY A 202 -6.39 4.69 -16.87
N LYS A 203 -6.02 3.45 -16.56
CA LYS A 203 -6.79 2.58 -15.67
C LYS A 203 -6.77 3.08 -14.22
N PRO A 204 -7.77 2.71 -13.40
CA PRO A 204 -7.87 3.17 -12.02
C PRO A 204 -6.64 2.82 -11.18
N VAL A 205 -6.21 3.77 -10.34
CA VAL A 205 -5.25 3.49 -9.26
C VAL A 205 -5.99 2.79 -8.14
N VAL A 206 -5.43 1.69 -7.62
CA VAL A 206 -6.08 0.93 -6.54
C VAL A 206 -5.19 0.91 -5.32
N VAL A 207 -5.74 1.34 -4.18
CA VAL A 207 -5.07 1.34 -2.87
C VAL A 207 -5.68 0.24 -2.02
N GLY A 208 -4.89 -0.77 -1.69
CA GLY A 208 -5.28 -1.89 -0.83
C GLY A 208 -4.57 -1.84 0.52
N ASN A 209 -5.33 -1.58 1.58
CA ASN A 209 -4.80 -1.44 2.93
C ASN A 209 -4.80 -2.77 3.68
N CYS A 210 -3.65 -3.15 4.26
CA CYS A 210 -3.49 -4.36 5.08
C CYS A 210 -4.11 -5.61 4.41
N GLN A 211 -5.19 -6.17 4.97
CA GLN A 211 -5.89 -7.34 4.42
C GLN A 211 -6.40 -7.11 2.99
N ALA A 212 -6.89 -5.91 2.67
CA ALA A 212 -7.37 -5.60 1.33
C ALA A 212 -6.25 -5.64 0.28
N GLY A 213 -5.00 -5.39 0.68
CA GLY A 213 -3.86 -5.40 -0.23
C GLY A 213 -3.62 -6.77 -0.87
N TRP A 214 -3.63 -7.87 -0.09
CA TRP A 214 -3.49 -9.21 -0.69
C TRP A 214 -4.70 -9.58 -1.53
N GLN A 215 -5.89 -9.11 -1.17
CA GLN A 215 -7.12 -9.40 -1.89
C GLN A 215 -7.14 -8.73 -3.26
N ILE A 216 -6.78 -7.45 -3.30
CA ILE A 216 -6.59 -6.70 -4.55
C ILE A 216 -5.49 -7.30 -5.41
N MET A 217 -4.39 -7.77 -4.82
CA MET A 217 -3.34 -8.46 -5.55
C MET A 217 -3.84 -9.78 -6.18
N MET A 218 -4.70 -10.53 -5.48
CA MET A 218 -5.36 -11.72 -6.06
C MET A 218 -6.30 -11.34 -7.22
N THR A 219 -7.11 -10.29 -7.05
CA THR A 219 -8.02 -9.79 -8.09
C THR A 219 -7.26 -9.29 -9.31
N ALA A 220 -6.14 -8.57 -9.12
CA ALA A 220 -5.27 -8.09 -10.19
C ALA A 220 -4.55 -9.22 -10.92
N ALA A 221 -4.17 -10.29 -10.23
CA ALA A 221 -3.61 -11.47 -10.88
C ALA A 221 -4.66 -12.24 -11.72
N MET A 222 -5.94 -12.17 -11.33
CA MET A 222 -7.06 -12.78 -12.06
C MET A 222 -7.53 -11.94 -13.25
N ARG A 223 -7.59 -10.62 -13.11
CA ARG A 223 -8.10 -9.65 -14.11
C ARG A 223 -7.11 -8.49 -14.30
N PRO A 224 -5.88 -8.74 -14.80
CA PRO A 224 -4.82 -7.74 -14.85
C PRO A 224 -5.14 -6.53 -15.74
N GLU A 225 -6.06 -6.67 -16.70
CA GLU A 225 -6.45 -5.61 -17.63
C GLU A 225 -7.31 -4.50 -17.01
N LEU A 226 -7.79 -4.68 -15.78
CA LEU A 226 -8.62 -3.71 -15.06
C LEU A 226 -7.82 -2.71 -14.22
N PHE A 227 -6.53 -2.97 -13.97
CA PHE A 227 -5.75 -2.24 -12.96
C PHE A 227 -4.79 -1.24 -13.59
N GLY A 228 -4.76 -0.02 -13.07
CA GLY A 228 -3.61 0.89 -13.17
C GLY A 228 -2.60 0.57 -12.06
N PRO A 229 -1.79 1.55 -11.62
CA PRO A 229 -0.90 1.38 -10.48
C PRO A 229 -1.62 0.86 -9.22
N ILE A 230 -0.99 -0.08 -8.51
CA ILE A 230 -1.53 -0.72 -7.32
C ILE A 230 -0.67 -0.33 -6.12
N ILE A 231 -1.25 0.31 -5.12
CA ILE A 231 -0.58 0.64 -3.86
C ILE A 231 -1.03 -0.36 -2.80
N VAL A 232 -0.09 -1.13 -2.26
CA VAL A 232 -0.34 -2.04 -1.13
C VAL A 232 0.35 -1.50 0.12
N ALA A 233 -0.46 -1.03 1.07
CA ALA A 233 0.01 -0.34 2.27
C ALA A 233 -0.14 -1.26 3.49
N GLY A 234 0.99 -1.68 4.08
CA GLY A 234 1.02 -2.58 5.23
C GLY A 234 0.43 -3.97 4.96
N ALA A 235 0.41 -4.42 3.70
CA ALA A 235 -0.24 -5.67 3.30
C ALA A 235 0.73 -6.87 3.33
N PRO A 236 0.44 -7.94 4.09
CA PRO A 236 1.27 -9.14 4.09
C PRO A 236 1.02 -9.96 2.83
N LEU A 237 2.09 -10.32 2.13
CA LEU A 237 2.02 -11.16 0.92
C LEU A 237 2.83 -12.46 1.06
N SER A 238 3.86 -12.50 1.92
CA SER A 238 4.62 -13.70 2.28
C SER A 238 4.57 -13.94 3.79
N TYR A 239 3.65 -14.80 4.23
CA TYR A 239 3.27 -14.97 5.64
C TYR A 239 4.30 -15.73 6.48
N TRP A 240 5.12 -16.55 5.82
CA TRP A 240 6.21 -17.26 6.49
C TRP A 240 7.46 -16.41 6.65
N ALA A 241 7.60 -15.31 5.88
CA ALA A 241 8.76 -14.43 5.97
C ALA A 241 8.77 -13.60 7.26
N GLY A 242 9.97 -13.24 7.75
CA GLY A 242 10.13 -12.55 9.02
C GLY A 242 11.53 -12.71 9.60
N TRP A 243 11.96 -11.71 10.36
CA TRP A 243 13.23 -11.75 11.08
C TRP A 243 13.09 -12.58 12.36
N ARG A 244 14.13 -13.33 12.72
CA ARG A 244 14.19 -13.96 14.05
C ARG A 244 14.35 -12.91 15.15
N ASN A 245 13.89 -13.23 16.36
CA ASN A 245 13.91 -12.37 17.54
C ASN A 245 13.10 -11.07 17.38
N LYS A 246 12.17 -11.03 16.40
CA LYS A 246 11.28 -9.89 16.15
C LYS A 246 9.92 -10.40 15.70
N ASN A 247 8.86 -9.73 16.14
CA ASN A 247 7.49 -9.89 15.63
C ASN A 247 7.03 -11.36 15.53
N PRO A 248 6.89 -12.09 16.65
CA PRO A 248 6.67 -13.53 16.66
C PRO A 248 5.25 -13.96 16.21
N MET A 249 4.37 -13.01 15.85
CA MET A 249 2.99 -13.27 15.47
C MET A 249 2.85 -14.35 14.38
N ARG A 250 3.82 -14.42 13.44
CA ARG A 250 3.84 -15.44 12.37
C ARG A 250 3.86 -16.88 12.88
N TYR A 251 4.32 -17.12 14.10
CA TYR A 251 4.41 -18.46 14.70
C TYR A 251 3.08 -18.96 15.29
N SER A 252 2.10 -18.07 15.48
CA SER A 252 0.86 -18.35 16.20
C SER A 252 0.06 -19.49 15.57
N GLY A 253 0.00 -19.56 14.24
CA GLY A 253 -0.67 -20.65 13.53
C GLY A 253 -0.11 -22.02 13.87
N GLY A 254 1.21 -22.13 14.10
CA GLY A 254 1.83 -23.39 14.55
C GLY A 254 1.53 -23.69 16.02
N LEU A 255 1.69 -22.71 16.91
CA LEU A 255 1.52 -22.90 18.34
C LEU A 255 0.07 -23.19 18.75
N LEU A 256 -0.90 -22.72 17.97
CA LEU A 256 -2.32 -23.02 18.15
C LEU A 256 -2.75 -24.35 17.50
N GLY A 257 -1.81 -25.09 16.90
CA GLY A 257 -2.09 -26.38 16.27
C GLY A 257 -2.74 -26.28 14.90
N GLY A 258 -2.64 -25.13 14.21
CA GLY A 258 -3.17 -24.92 12.88
C GLY A 258 -4.51 -24.20 12.84
N SER A 259 -5.26 -24.40 11.76
CA SER A 259 -6.51 -23.69 11.46
C SER A 259 -7.77 -24.33 12.05
N TRP A 260 -7.67 -25.45 12.76
CA TRP A 260 -8.83 -26.12 13.36
C TRP A 260 -9.60 -25.22 14.33
N LEU A 261 -8.93 -24.32 15.05
CA LEU A 261 -9.57 -23.32 15.91
C LEU A 261 -10.40 -22.31 15.11
N THR A 262 -9.99 -21.98 13.89
CA THR A 262 -10.74 -21.09 13.00
C THR A 262 -12.09 -21.71 12.62
N GLU A 263 -12.10 -23.00 12.23
CA GLU A 263 -13.35 -23.72 11.97
C GLU A 263 -14.17 -23.86 13.26
N MET A 264 -13.55 -24.25 14.38
CA MET A 264 -14.25 -24.44 15.65
C MET A 264 -14.93 -23.17 16.15
N THR A 265 -14.23 -22.04 16.14
CA THR A 265 -14.80 -20.74 16.54
C THR A 265 -15.91 -20.30 15.59
N SER A 266 -15.82 -20.65 14.31
CA SER A 266 -16.89 -20.39 13.34
C SER A 266 -18.12 -21.28 13.58
N ASP A 267 -17.92 -22.56 13.89
CA ASP A 267 -19.01 -23.49 14.23
C ASP A 267 -19.69 -23.05 15.55
N MET A 268 -18.92 -22.59 16.55
CA MET A 268 -19.46 -21.97 17.77
C MET A 268 -20.25 -20.68 17.50
N GLY A 269 -19.87 -19.93 16.45
CA GLY A 269 -20.60 -18.78 15.94
C GLY A 269 -21.74 -19.13 14.98
N ASN A 270 -22.17 -20.39 14.93
CA ASN A 270 -23.22 -20.90 14.04
C ASN A 270 -22.94 -20.59 12.55
N GLY A 271 -21.74 -20.92 12.10
CA GLY A 271 -21.27 -20.72 10.72
C GLY A 271 -20.67 -19.34 10.43
N LYS A 272 -20.54 -18.49 11.45
CA LYS A 272 -19.94 -17.15 11.35
C LYS A 272 -18.73 -17.05 12.27
N PHE A 273 -17.67 -16.48 11.74
CA PHE A 273 -16.50 -16.11 12.51
C PHE A 273 -16.64 -14.67 12.99
N ASP A 274 -16.47 -14.48 14.30
CA ASP A 274 -16.52 -13.18 14.94
C ASP A 274 -15.18 -12.45 14.81
N GLY A 275 -15.15 -11.33 14.07
CA GLY A 275 -13.94 -10.53 13.87
C GLY A 275 -13.37 -9.90 15.13
N ALA A 276 -14.11 -9.89 16.25
CA ALA A 276 -13.57 -9.47 17.54
C ALA A 276 -12.38 -10.34 17.98
N TRP A 277 -12.32 -11.61 17.59
CA TRP A 277 -11.13 -12.45 17.83
C TRP A 277 -9.89 -11.96 17.05
N LEU A 278 -10.08 -11.39 15.85
CA LEU A 278 -8.97 -10.78 15.10
C LEU A 278 -8.49 -9.50 15.80
N VAL A 279 -9.42 -8.64 16.23
CA VAL A 279 -9.10 -7.42 16.97
C VAL A 279 -8.34 -7.75 18.26
N GLN A 280 -8.75 -8.81 18.97
CA GLN A 280 -8.05 -9.27 20.17
C GLN A 280 -6.61 -9.69 19.87
N ASN A 281 -6.35 -10.32 18.73
CA ASN A 281 -4.98 -10.65 18.32
C ASN A 281 -4.14 -9.39 18.12
N PHE A 282 -4.69 -8.32 17.53
CA PHE A 282 -3.99 -7.04 17.42
C PHE A 282 -3.69 -6.43 18.79
N GLU A 283 -4.66 -6.43 19.70
CA GLU A 283 -4.49 -5.91 21.06
C GLU A 283 -3.43 -6.68 21.87
N ASN A 284 -3.32 -7.99 21.66
CA ASN A 284 -2.36 -8.84 22.35
C ASN A 284 -0.90 -8.60 21.92
N LEU A 285 -0.65 -7.91 20.79
CA LEU A 285 0.71 -7.62 20.35
C LEU A 285 1.41 -6.57 21.18
N ASN A 286 0.65 -5.66 21.80
CA ASN A 286 1.19 -4.65 22.70
C ASN A 286 0.41 -4.62 24.02
N PRO A 287 0.65 -5.59 24.93
CA PRO A 287 0.00 -5.65 26.25
C PRO A 287 0.18 -4.37 27.06
N ALA A 288 1.35 -3.73 27.00
CA ALA A 288 1.60 -2.47 27.70
C ALA A 288 0.63 -1.37 27.27
N ASN A 289 0.45 -1.21 25.96
CA ASN A 289 -0.51 -0.25 25.41
C ASN A 289 -1.97 -0.63 25.72
N THR A 290 -2.35 -1.88 25.44
CA THR A 290 -3.74 -2.37 25.55
C THR A 290 -4.22 -2.37 26.99
N LEU A 291 -3.44 -2.94 27.91
CA LEU A 291 -3.84 -3.15 29.31
C LEU A 291 -3.64 -1.90 30.17
N TRP A 292 -2.75 -0.97 29.77
CA TRP A 292 -2.41 0.18 30.59
C TRP A 292 -2.29 1.50 29.82
N SER A 293 -1.27 1.69 28.97
CA SER A 293 -0.86 3.02 28.48
C SER A 293 -1.96 3.79 27.76
N LYS A 294 -2.78 3.12 26.95
CA LYS A 294 -3.91 3.74 26.23
C LYS A 294 -4.93 4.33 27.22
N GLN A 295 -5.33 3.54 28.22
CA GLN A 295 -6.32 3.95 29.21
C GLN A 295 -5.75 4.96 30.19
N TYR A 296 -4.50 4.78 30.62
CA TYR A 296 -3.82 5.73 31.50
C TYR A 296 -3.56 7.08 30.81
N ASN A 297 -3.23 7.10 29.51
CA ASN A 297 -3.09 8.36 28.78
C ASN A 297 -4.42 9.12 28.72
N LEU A 298 -5.55 8.42 28.49
CA LEU A 298 -6.87 9.04 28.59
C LEU A 298 -7.15 9.55 30.01
N TYR A 299 -6.95 8.72 31.03
CA TYR A 299 -7.18 9.11 32.43
C TYR A 299 -6.33 10.32 32.85
N SER A 300 -5.03 10.28 32.56
CA SER A 300 -4.09 11.32 32.97
C SER A 300 -4.27 12.65 32.24
N LYS A 301 -4.81 12.63 31.01
CA LYS A 301 -5.05 13.80 30.16
C LYS A 301 -6.53 13.98 29.81
N VAL A 302 -7.43 13.56 30.70
CA VAL A 302 -8.87 13.46 30.41
C VAL A 302 -9.49 14.77 29.92
N ASP A 303 -8.93 15.90 30.36
CA ASP A 303 -9.35 17.25 29.99
C ASP A 303 -9.10 17.59 28.49
N THR A 304 -8.20 16.88 27.81
CA THR A 304 -7.80 17.17 26.41
C THR A 304 -7.88 15.97 25.47
N GLU A 305 -7.75 14.75 26.00
CA GLU A 305 -7.59 13.53 25.22
C GLU A 305 -8.92 12.91 24.79
N ALA A 306 -10.03 13.24 25.47
CA ALA A 306 -11.33 12.62 25.25
C ALA A 306 -11.83 12.67 23.79
N PRO A 307 -11.78 13.80 23.06
CA PRO A 307 -12.27 13.84 21.67
C PRO A 307 -11.50 12.91 20.74
N ARG A 308 -10.17 12.90 20.84
CA ARG A 308 -9.29 12.05 20.02
C ARG A 308 -9.53 10.56 20.31
N TYR A 309 -9.69 10.22 21.59
CA TYR A 309 -9.97 8.85 22.02
C TYR A 309 -11.32 8.36 21.48
N LEU A 310 -12.40 9.15 21.66
CA LEU A 310 -13.74 8.79 21.21
C LEU A 310 -13.84 8.68 19.69
N GLU A 311 -13.14 9.55 18.95
CA GLU A 311 -13.06 9.48 17.49
C GLU A 311 -12.49 8.13 17.04
N PHE A 312 -11.34 7.73 17.61
CA PHE A 312 -10.69 6.46 17.30
C PHE A 312 -11.52 5.24 17.73
N GLU A 313 -12.09 5.26 18.93
CA GLU A 313 -12.91 4.16 19.45
C GLU A 313 -14.19 3.91 18.64
N LYS A 314 -14.68 4.93 17.90
CA LYS A 314 -15.78 4.76 16.93
C LYS A 314 -15.50 3.64 15.94
N TRP A 315 -14.26 3.63 15.44
CA TRP A 315 -13.79 2.66 14.46
C TRP A 315 -13.32 1.38 15.15
N TRP A 316 -12.51 1.51 16.22
CA TRP A 316 -11.91 0.38 16.93
C TRP A 316 -12.97 -0.59 17.49
N GLY A 317 -14.09 -0.07 17.99
CA GLY A 317 -15.19 -0.91 18.50
C GLY A 317 -16.06 -1.55 17.41
N GLY A 318 -15.93 -1.15 16.15
CA GLY A 318 -16.80 -1.54 15.04
C GLY A 318 -16.52 -2.95 14.50
N HIS A 319 -16.79 -3.99 15.28
CA HIS A 319 -16.47 -5.37 14.91
C HIS A 319 -17.34 -5.91 13.76
N VAL A 320 -16.72 -6.61 12.80
CA VAL A 320 -17.40 -7.26 11.67
C VAL A 320 -17.24 -8.77 11.68
N PHE A 321 -18.03 -9.47 10.88
CA PHE A 321 -18.04 -10.94 10.80
C PHE A 321 -17.47 -11.42 9.48
N LEU A 322 -16.99 -12.66 9.47
CA LEU A 322 -16.65 -13.42 8.26
C LEU A 322 -17.47 -14.71 8.21
N ASN A 323 -17.72 -15.24 7.02
CA ASN A 323 -18.30 -16.57 6.91
C ASN A 323 -17.26 -17.63 7.27
N ALA A 324 -17.68 -18.78 7.80
CA ALA A 324 -16.77 -19.88 8.12
C ALA A 324 -15.87 -20.27 6.92
N PRO A 325 -16.39 -20.48 5.69
CA PRO A 325 -15.54 -20.83 4.55
C PRO A 325 -14.57 -19.71 4.15
N GLU A 326 -14.96 -18.45 4.36
CA GLU A 326 -14.16 -17.28 4.02
C GLU A 326 -12.94 -17.16 4.93
N ILE A 327 -13.13 -17.16 6.25
CA ILE A 327 -11.99 -17.08 7.17
C ILE A 327 -11.11 -18.34 7.12
N GLN A 328 -11.73 -19.51 6.92
CA GLN A 328 -10.99 -20.77 6.82
C GLN A 328 -10.11 -20.77 5.57
N TYR A 329 -10.64 -20.30 4.42
CA TYR A 329 -9.85 -20.10 3.20
C TYR A 329 -8.67 -19.19 3.45
N ILE A 330 -8.86 -18.04 4.12
CA ILE A 330 -7.80 -17.07 4.41
C ILE A 330 -6.70 -17.71 5.28
N VAL A 331 -7.06 -18.37 6.38
CA VAL A 331 -6.08 -18.95 7.30
C VAL A 331 -5.32 -20.11 6.65
N ASP A 332 -6.02 -21.04 6.00
CA ASP A 332 -5.39 -22.21 5.37
C ASP A 332 -4.45 -21.82 4.24
N ASN A 333 -4.89 -20.91 3.38
CA ASN A 333 -4.18 -20.62 2.15
C ASN A 333 -3.11 -19.55 2.31
N LEU A 334 -3.37 -18.54 3.15
CA LEU A 334 -2.48 -17.38 3.28
C LEU A 334 -1.56 -17.55 4.49
N PHE A 335 -2.12 -17.52 5.70
CA PHE A 335 -1.33 -17.50 6.95
C PHE A 335 -0.56 -18.79 7.19
N ILE A 336 -1.21 -19.95 7.06
CA ILE A 336 -0.59 -21.26 7.30
C ILE A 336 0.07 -21.77 6.03
N GLY A 337 -0.61 -21.70 4.89
CA GLY A 337 -0.15 -22.31 3.64
C GLY A 337 0.83 -21.47 2.82
N ASN A 338 0.89 -20.15 3.03
CA ASN A 338 1.70 -19.21 2.24
C ASN A 338 1.59 -19.40 0.72
N ARG A 339 0.39 -19.74 0.24
CA ARG A 339 0.13 -20.16 -1.14
C ARG A 339 0.06 -19.00 -2.13
N LEU A 340 -0.23 -17.77 -1.65
CA LEU A 340 -0.23 -16.58 -2.52
C LEU A 340 1.17 -16.24 -3.03
N ALA A 341 2.16 -16.17 -2.13
CA ALA A 341 3.57 -15.93 -2.47
C ALA A 341 4.20 -17.00 -3.37
N THR A 342 3.54 -18.16 -3.53
CA THR A 342 4.07 -19.31 -4.28
C THR A 342 3.18 -19.70 -5.48
N ALA A 343 2.23 -18.84 -5.86
CA ALA A 343 1.27 -19.08 -6.94
C ALA A 343 0.50 -20.42 -6.82
N GLY A 344 0.24 -20.84 -5.58
CA GLY A 344 -0.41 -22.10 -5.24
C GLY A 344 -1.94 -22.05 -5.17
N LEU A 345 -2.54 -20.89 -5.47
CA LEU A 345 -4.00 -20.69 -5.44
C LEU A 345 -4.60 -20.82 -6.83
N VAL A 346 -5.78 -21.45 -6.89
CA VAL A 346 -6.54 -21.64 -8.13
C VAL A 346 -8.01 -21.36 -7.83
N THR A 347 -8.65 -20.56 -8.68
CA THR A 347 -10.09 -20.27 -8.59
C THR A 347 -10.92 -21.48 -9.00
N SER A 348 -12.22 -21.43 -8.69
CA SER A 348 -13.18 -22.48 -9.03
C SER A 348 -13.28 -22.79 -10.54
N ASP A 349 -12.99 -21.82 -11.40
CA ASP A 349 -12.95 -21.93 -12.86
C ASP A 349 -11.54 -22.24 -13.43
N GLY A 350 -10.56 -22.52 -12.56
CA GLY A 350 -9.23 -23.01 -12.96
C GLY A 350 -8.19 -21.92 -13.24
N ILE A 351 -8.48 -20.66 -12.94
CA ILE A 351 -7.51 -19.56 -13.07
C ILE A 351 -6.51 -19.65 -11.91
N ARG A 352 -5.22 -19.80 -12.23
CA ARG A 352 -4.16 -19.73 -11.22
C ARG A 352 -3.91 -18.29 -10.82
N ILE A 353 -3.93 -18.02 -9.52
CA ILE A 353 -3.56 -16.73 -8.96
C ILE A 353 -2.05 -16.67 -8.82
N ASP A 354 -1.41 -16.14 -9.86
CA ASP A 354 0.03 -15.90 -9.92
C ASP A 354 0.28 -14.39 -10.03
N LEU A 355 0.90 -13.78 -9.02
CA LEU A 355 1.12 -12.33 -8.99
C LEU A 355 2.00 -11.84 -10.14
N ARG A 356 2.75 -12.74 -10.80
CA ARG A 356 3.55 -12.41 -12.00
C ARG A 356 2.69 -12.21 -13.25
N ASN A 357 1.38 -12.43 -13.16
CA ASN A 357 0.41 -12.09 -14.21
C ASN A 357 0.01 -10.62 -14.17
N ILE A 358 0.25 -9.92 -13.06
CA ILE A 358 0.01 -8.48 -12.95
C ILE A 358 0.95 -7.77 -13.94
N ARG A 359 0.44 -6.74 -14.61
CA ARG A 359 1.19 -5.93 -15.60
C ARG A 359 1.37 -4.49 -15.16
N SER A 360 0.61 -4.07 -14.17
CA SER A 360 0.63 -2.71 -13.64
C SER A 360 1.71 -2.57 -12.57
N PRO A 361 2.24 -1.35 -12.33
CA PRO A 361 3.17 -1.13 -11.24
C PRO A 361 2.57 -1.53 -9.90
N ILE A 362 3.37 -2.21 -9.08
CA ILE A 362 3.02 -2.54 -7.71
C ILE A 362 3.90 -1.70 -6.79
N ILE A 363 3.27 -0.85 -5.97
CA ILE A 363 3.90 0.01 -4.98
C ILE A 363 3.67 -0.63 -3.61
N VAL A 364 4.74 -1.06 -2.93
CA VAL A 364 4.69 -1.67 -1.61
C VAL A 364 5.16 -0.67 -0.57
N PHE A 365 4.26 -0.24 0.32
CA PHE A 365 4.61 0.60 1.46
C PHE A 365 4.61 -0.21 2.75
N CYS A 366 5.77 -0.32 3.41
CA CYS A 366 5.95 -1.07 4.65
C CYS A 366 6.86 -0.33 5.64
N SER A 367 6.90 -0.76 6.89
CA SER A 367 7.77 -0.15 7.91
C SER A 367 8.45 -1.17 8.81
N LYS A 368 9.69 -0.88 9.24
CA LYS A 368 10.38 -1.68 10.28
C LYS A 368 9.74 -1.54 11.65
N GLY A 369 8.94 -0.49 11.88
CA GLY A 369 8.10 -0.33 13.08
C GLY A 369 6.80 -1.14 13.03
N ASP A 370 6.49 -1.76 11.89
CA ASP A 370 5.31 -2.62 11.75
C ASP A 370 5.60 -4.02 12.31
N ASN A 371 4.88 -4.39 13.37
CA ASN A 371 4.94 -5.72 13.98
C ASN A 371 3.87 -6.70 13.46
N ILE A 372 2.98 -6.24 12.57
CA ILE A 372 1.99 -7.02 11.85
C ILE A 372 2.57 -7.50 10.53
N THR A 373 2.98 -6.53 9.70
CA THR A 373 3.49 -6.73 8.35
C THR A 373 4.88 -6.10 8.19
N PRO A 374 5.90 -6.65 8.86
CA PRO A 374 7.26 -6.16 8.71
C PRO A 374 7.75 -6.32 7.27
N PRO A 375 8.84 -5.63 6.85
CA PRO A 375 9.32 -5.65 5.48
C PRO A 375 9.52 -7.05 4.86
N PRO A 376 10.02 -8.08 5.60
CA PRO A 376 10.07 -9.43 5.07
C PRO A 376 8.71 -9.99 4.62
N GLN A 377 7.62 -9.70 5.34
CA GLN A 377 6.27 -10.17 4.97
C GLN A 377 5.68 -9.40 3.80
N ALA A 378 5.95 -8.08 3.73
CA ALA A 378 5.47 -7.23 2.65
C ALA A 378 6.21 -7.50 1.32
N LEU A 379 7.52 -7.80 1.37
CA LEU A 379 8.38 -7.93 0.19
C LEU A 379 8.78 -9.37 -0.13
N GLY A 380 8.57 -10.33 0.79
CA GLY A 380 9.03 -11.71 0.64
C GLY A 380 8.52 -12.41 -0.62
N TRP A 381 7.30 -12.07 -1.06
CA TRP A 381 6.68 -12.62 -2.26
C TRP A 381 7.51 -12.37 -3.53
N ILE A 382 8.26 -11.27 -3.59
CA ILE A 382 9.13 -10.95 -4.73
C ILE A 382 10.20 -12.04 -4.85
N THR A 383 10.87 -12.36 -3.75
CA THR A 383 11.91 -13.39 -3.71
C THR A 383 11.36 -14.81 -3.75
N ASP A 384 10.08 -15.00 -3.41
CA ASP A 384 9.41 -16.30 -3.55
C ASP A 384 9.02 -16.57 -5.02
N LEU A 385 8.58 -15.55 -5.77
CA LEU A 385 8.09 -15.67 -7.14
C LEU A 385 9.16 -15.55 -8.22
N TYR A 386 10.21 -14.75 -7.99
CA TYR A 386 11.25 -14.46 -8.98
C TYR A 386 12.60 -15.06 -8.55
N GLN A 387 13.32 -15.68 -9.48
CA GLN A 387 14.66 -16.23 -9.27
C GLN A 387 15.77 -15.20 -9.48
N ASP A 388 15.58 -14.29 -10.44
CA ASP A 388 16.52 -13.23 -10.78
C ASP A 388 15.80 -12.00 -11.37
N ASP A 389 16.55 -10.92 -11.57
CA ASP A 389 16.03 -9.69 -12.17
C ASP A 389 15.52 -9.89 -13.60
N LYS A 390 16.03 -10.90 -14.33
CA LYS A 390 15.59 -11.17 -15.71
C LYS A 390 14.17 -11.70 -15.71
N GLU A 391 13.77 -12.51 -14.74
CA GLU A 391 12.38 -12.96 -14.61
C GLU A 391 11.44 -11.77 -14.32
N VAL A 392 11.82 -10.83 -13.45
CA VAL A 392 11.03 -9.61 -13.17
C VAL A 392 10.81 -8.81 -14.46
N ILE A 393 11.89 -8.60 -15.21
CA ILE A 393 11.88 -7.88 -16.49
C ILE A 393 11.05 -8.63 -17.54
N ALA A 394 11.21 -9.95 -17.66
CA ALA A 394 10.54 -10.75 -18.67
C ALA A 394 9.02 -10.86 -18.43
N HIS A 395 8.59 -10.80 -17.17
CA HIS A 395 7.19 -10.61 -16.79
C HIS A 395 6.68 -9.17 -16.97
N GLY A 396 7.54 -8.24 -17.39
CA GLY A 396 7.16 -6.84 -17.58
C GLY A 396 6.77 -6.15 -16.27
N GLN A 397 7.23 -6.66 -15.13
CA GLN A 397 6.78 -6.18 -13.83
C GLN A 397 7.60 -4.98 -13.36
N THR A 398 6.90 -3.92 -12.97
CA THR A 398 7.47 -2.78 -12.24
C THR A 398 7.10 -2.93 -10.76
N ILE A 399 8.09 -3.01 -9.87
CA ILE A 399 7.90 -3.10 -8.43
C ILE A 399 8.61 -1.92 -7.78
N VAL A 400 7.86 -1.10 -7.06
CA VAL A 400 8.38 0.02 -6.27
C VAL A 400 8.14 -0.30 -4.81
N TYR A 401 9.14 -0.13 -3.95
CA TYR A 401 8.96 -0.30 -2.51
C TYR A 401 9.48 0.87 -1.69
N ALA A 402 8.78 1.18 -0.62
CA ALA A 402 9.19 2.14 0.40
C ALA A 402 9.23 1.46 1.77
N VAL A 403 10.35 1.62 2.48
CA VAL A 403 10.56 1.08 3.83
C VAL A 403 10.72 2.25 4.78
N HIS A 404 9.71 2.50 5.62
CA HIS A 404 9.80 3.49 6.67
C HIS A 404 10.48 2.91 7.92
N GLU A 405 11.27 3.70 8.66
CA GLU A 405 12.08 3.19 9.79
C GLU A 405 11.27 2.83 11.05
N SER A 406 10.24 3.60 11.41
CA SER A 406 9.64 3.52 12.75
C SER A 406 8.13 3.58 12.84
N VAL A 407 7.41 3.64 11.72
CA VAL A 407 5.95 3.79 11.74
C VAL A 407 5.31 2.45 12.09
N GLY A 408 4.41 2.43 13.07
CA GLY A 408 3.63 1.24 13.41
C GLY A 408 2.56 0.95 12.36
N HIS A 409 2.01 -0.27 12.38
CA HIS A 409 1.07 -0.77 11.36
C HIS A 409 -0.05 0.20 11.00
N LEU A 410 -0.81 0.69 11.99
CA LEU A 410 -1.91 1.63 11.73
C LEU A 410 -1.40 2.96 11.18
N GLY A 411 -0.22 3.41 11.58
CA GLY A 411 0.34 4.67 11.10
C GLY A 411 0.69 4.65 9.61
N ILE A 412 0.73 3.47 8.97
CA ILE A 412 0.98 3.32 7.53
C ILE A 412 -0.20 3.85 6.69
N PHE A 413 -1.44 3.64 7.12
CA PHE A 413 -2.65 3.96 6.33
C PHE A 413 -3.67 4.83 7.08
N VAL A 414 -3.61 4.89 8.41
CA VAL A 414 -4.42 5.81 9.22
C VAL A 414 -3.63 7.11 9.39
N SER A 415 -4.07 8.18 8.72
CA SER A 415 -3.47 9.53 8.64
C SER A 415 -2.71 9.98 9.90
N GLY A 416 -1.47 9.53 10.03
CA GLY A 416 -0.47 10.08 10.92
C GLY A 416 0.26 11.23 10.23
N SER A 417 0.87 12.13 11.00
CA SER A 417 1.73 13.19 10.46
C SER A 417 2.87 12.65 9.59
N VAL A 418 3.24 11.39 9.78
CA VAL A 418 4.34 10.71 9.08
C VAL A 418 3.87 10.18 7.71
N ALA A 419 2.95 9.21 7.65
CA ALA A 419 2.46 8.62 6.38
C ALA A 419 1.78 9.61 5.42
N ARG A 420 1.40 10.80 5.91
CA ARG A 420 0.90 11.89 5.06
C ARG A 420 1.91 12.28 3.97
N LYS A 421 3.21 12.24 4.26
CA LYS A 421 4.26 12.57 3.29
C LYS A 421 4.27 11.55 2.16
N GLU A 422 4.37 10.27 2.48
CA GLU A 422 4.43 9.18 1.51
C GLU A 422 3.17 9.11 0.63
N HIS A 423 1.97 9.18 1.24
CA HIS A 423 0.72 9.14 0.48
C HIS A 423 0.54 10.33 -0.46
N LEU A 424 0.96 11.52 -0.04
CA LEU A 424 0.95 12.71 -0.88
C LEU A 424 1.91 12.55 -2.07
N GLU A 425 3.13 12.10 -1.80
CA GLU A 425 4.14 11.93 -2.85
C GLU A 425 3.76 10.83 -3.84
N PHE A 426 3.24 9.68 -3.38
CA PHE A 426 2.78 8.62 -4.28
C PHE A 426 1.59 9.06 -5.12
N THR A 427 0.62 9.78 -4.52
CA THR A 427 -0.55 10.26 -5.27
C THR A 427 -0.16 11.29 -6.31
N SER A 428 0.68 12.27 -5.93
CA SER A 428 1.09 13.36 -6.81
C SER A 428 2.00 12.89 -7.95
N ASN A 429 2.74 11.79 -7.73
CA ASN A 429 3.68 11.22 -8.69
C ASN A 429 3.22 9.87 -9.28
N ILE A 430 1.94 9.51 -9.17
CA ILE A 430 1.47 8.19 -9.59
C ILE A 430 1.66 7.95 -11.09
N ASP A 431 1.51 8.99 -11.90
CA ASP A 431 1.76 8.94 -13.34
C ASP A 431 3.23 8.78 -13.68
N MET A 432 4.14 9.18 -12.78
CA MET A 432 5.56 8.88 -12.91
C MET A 432 5.86 7.42 -12.61
N ILE A 433 5.25 6.88 -11.56
CA ILE A 433 5.41 5.46 -11.23
C ILE A 433 4.89 4.58 -12.38
N ASP A 434 3.82 5.00 -13.03
CA ASP A 434 3.18 4.24 -14.11
C ASP A 434 4.02 4.10 -15.38
N VAL A 435 5.09 4.87 -15.55
CA VAL A 435 5.98 4.73 -16.72
C VAL A 435 7.28 4.03 -16.42
N LEU A 436 7.54 3.77 -15.14
CA LEU A 436 8.81 3.21 -14.74
C LEU A 436 8.98 1.89 -15.50
N PRO A 437 10.15 1.69 -16.12
CA PRO A 437 10.36 0.47 -16.87
C PRO A 437 10.36 -0.73 -15.91
N PRO A 438 10.15 -1.94 -16.44
CA PRO A 438 10.15 -3.13 -15.61
C PRO A 438 11.45 -3.32 -14.84
N GLY A 439 11.33 -3.65 -13.56
CA GLY A 439 12.42 -3.68 -12.60
C GLY A 439 11.96 -3.44 -11.17
N ILE A 440 12.92 -3.50 -10.25
CA ILE A 440 12.73 -3.23 -8.82
C ILE A 440 13.30 -1.86 -8.50
N TYR A 441 12.52 -1.06 -7.76
CA TYR A 441 12.88 0.29 -7.37
C TYR A 441 12.60 0.51 -5.90
N GLN A 442 13.49 1.25 -5.24
CA GLN A 442 13.28 1.76 -3.90
C GLN A 442 12.94 3.25 -3.99
N THR A 443 11.88 3.63 -3.30
CA THR A 443 11.52 5.02 -3.10
C THR A 443 12.44 5.67 -2.08
N GLU A 444 12.98 6.83 -2.42
CA GLU A 444 13.74 7.69 -1.53
C GLU A 444 13.06 9.07 -1.52
N ILE A 445 12.63 9.53 -0.33
CA ILE A 445 11.95 10.83 -0.19
C ILE A 445 12.87 11.79 0.55
N ALA A 446 13.45 12.75 -0.19
CA ALA A 446 14.31 13.78 0.36
C ALA A 446 13.55 15.10 0.58
N ASP A 447 14.03 15.91 1.51
CA ASP A 447 13.50 17.27 1.71
C ASP A 447 14.09 18.21 0.65
N LYS A 448 13.26 19.12 0.14
CA LYS A 448 13.67 20.13 -0.85
C LYS A 448 14.59 21.18 -0.20
N THR A 449 15.78 21.37 -0.74
CA THR A 449 16.73 22.39 -0.27
C THR A 449 16.95 23.51 -1.31
N PRO A 450 17.43 24.70 -0.93
CA PRO A 450 17.75 25.78 -1.88
C PRO A 450 18.78 25.39 -2.95
N GLU A 451 19.63 24.40 -2.68
CA GLU A 451 20.65 23.85 -3.58
C GLU A 451 20.08 22.75 -4.50
N THR A 452 18.80 22.40 -4.35
CA THR A 452 18.13 21.41 -5.20
C THR A 452 17.97 21.96 -6.62
N ALA A 453 18.73 21.43 -7.57
CA ALA A 453 18.68 21.84 -8.98
C ALA A 453 17.27 21.64 -9.58
N ASN A 454 16.73 22.67 -10.26
CA ASN A 454 15.38 22.74 -10.84
C ASN A 454 14.25 22.48 -9.82
N ALA A 455 14.37 23.09 -8.64
CA ALA A 455 13.37 23.02 -7.56
C ALA A 455 11.94 23.39 -8.00
N ASP A 456 11.76 24.17 -9.05
CA ASP A 456 10.48 24.55 -9.64
C ASP A 456 9.70 23.38 -10.26
N LEU A 457 10.38 22.29 -10.63
CA LEU A 457 9.76 21.12 -11.25
C LEU A 457 9.21 20.09 -10.25
N ALA A 458 9.67 20.11 -9.00
CA ALA A 458 9.20 19.23 -7.94
C ALA A 458 7.95 19.82 -7.25
N GLN A 459 6.84 19.07 -7.27
CA GLN A 459 5.60 19.48 -6.62
C GLN A 459 5.70 19.36 -5.10
N GLY A 460 5.50 20.47 -4.38
CA GLY A 460 5.53 20.48 -2.91
C GLY A 460 6.91 20.70 -2.29
N ASN A 461 7.09 20.16 -1.08
CA ASN A 461 8.28 20.39 -0.22
C ASN A 461 9.28 19.23 -0.24
N TYR A 462 8.99 18.17 -0.99
CA TYR A 462 9.78 16.94 -1.03
C TYR A 462 10.15 16.61 -2.47
N VAL A 463 11.20 15.82 -2.63
CA VAL A 463 11.64 15.28 -3.93
C VAL A 463 11.58 13.76 -3.83
N LEU A 464 10.85 13.14 -4.76
CA LEU A 464 10.62 11.71 -4.81
C LEU A 464 11.54 11.10 -5.87
N SER A 465 12.56 10.36 -5.44
CA SER A 465 13.44 9.63 -6.36
C SER A 465 13.21 8.12 -6.29
N PHE A 466 13.46 7.44 -7.40
CA PHE A 466 13.37 5.99 -7.51
C PHE A 466 14.74 5.39 -7.78
N ALA A 467 15.40 4.94 -6.72
CA ALA A 467 16.67 4.24 -6.82
C ALA A 467 16.43 2.84 -7.39
N ARG A 468 17.09 2.50 -8.49
CA ARG A 468 17.00 1.14 -9.03
C ARG A 468 17.69 0.16 -8.09
N ARG A 469 17.02 -0.96 -7.84
CA ARG A 469 17.48 -2.07 -7.00
C ARG A 469 17.46 -3.36 -7.79
N ASN A 470 18.11 -4.37 -7.25
CA ASN A 470 18.08 -5.74 -7.77
C ASN A 470 17.39 -6.68 -6.78
N LEU A 471 17.20 -7.94 -7.21
CA LEU A 471 16.57 -8.95 -6.36
C LEU A 471 17.40 -9.28 -5.11
N ASP A 472 18.74 -9.15 -5.17
CA ASP A 472 19.62 -9.37 -4.01
C ASP A 472 19.42 -8.31 -2.92
N ASP A 473 19.15 -7.06 -3.29
CA ASP A 473 18.80 -6.00 -2.33
C ASP A 473 17.53 -6.38 -1.54
N VAL A 474 16.53 -6.95 -2.21
CA VAL A 474 15.31 -7.46 -1.55
C VAL A 474 15.64 -8.67 -0.67
N ARG A 475 16.51 -9.59 -1.11
CA ARG A 475 16.95 -10.73 -0.28
C ARG A 475 17.64 -10.28 1.01
N GLN A 476 18.41 -9.18 0.99
CA GLN A 476 19.04 -8.61 2.18
C GLN A 476 18.02 -8.07 3.19
N ILE A 477 16.86 -7.59 2.72
CA ILE A 477 15.76 -7.15 3.59
C ILE A 477 15.00 -8.37 4.14
N VAL A 478 14.63 -9.31 3.26
CA VAL A 478 13.78 -10.46 3.61
C VAL A 478 14.51 -11.47 4.50
N GLN A 479 15.82 -11.67 4.28
CA GLN A 479 16.69 -12.57 5.04
C GLN A 479 16.09 -13.96 5.24
N ARG A 480 15.65 -14.59 4.14
CA ARG A 480 15.01 -15.90 4.15
C ARG A 480 15.93 -16.97 4.73
N LEU A 481 15.38 -17.81 5.61
CA LEU A 481 16.04 -18.98 6.18
C LEU A 481 15.28 -20.24 5.78
N GLU A 482 15.92 -21.12 5.00
CA GLU A 482 15.27 -22.36 4.51
C GLU A 482 14.81 -23.28 5.66
N GLU A 483 15.56 -23.32 6.76
CA GLU A 483 15.15 -24.11 7.93
C GLU A 483 13.81 -23.65 8.50
N ASP A 484 13.54 -22.35 8.51
CA ASP A 484 12.27 -21.80 9.00
C ASP A 484 11.14 -22.20 8.05
N ASP A 485 11.40 -22.22 6.73
CA ASP A 485 10.43 -22.73 5.75
C ASP A 485 10.07 -24.19 6.00
N ARG A 486 11.04 -25.02 6.43
CA ARG A 486 10.76 -26.44 6.77
C ARG A 486 9.88 -26.54 8.01
N ARG A 487 10.09 -25.66 8.99
CA ARG A 487 9.24 -25.58 10.19
C ARG A 487 7.81 -25.17 9.82
N PHE A 488 7.64 -24.14 9.01
CA PHE A 488 6.32 -23.71 8.54
C PHE A 488 5.64 -24.73 7.62
N ALA A 489 6.39 -25.43 6.77
CA ALA A 489 5.84 -26.52 5.97
C ALA A 489 5.35 -27.69 6.85
N ALA A 490 6.02 -27.96 7.98
CA ALA A 490 5.54 -28.93 8.95
C ALA A 490 4.24 -28.47 9.61
N VAL A 491 4.17 -27.19 10.01
CA VAL A 491 2.94 -26.58 10.53
C VAL A 491 1.78 -26.72 9.55
N ALA A 492 2.00 -26.43 8.27
CA ALA A 492 0.94 -26.56 7.25
C ALA A 492 0.38 -27.99 7.17
N ARG A 493 1.25 -29.00 7.19
CA ARG A 493 0.83 -30.41 7.18
C ARG A 493 0.11 -30.84 8.46
N ILE A 494 0.63 -30.43 9.61
CA ILE A 494 0.02 -30.75 10.91
C ILE A 494 -1.32 -30.03 11.05
N SER A 495 -1.45 -28.81 10.53
CA SER A 495 -2.71 -28.07 10.47
C SER A 495 -3.79 -28.82 9.69
N ASP A 496 -3.46 -29.33 8.50
CA ASP A 496 -4.40 -30.14 7.69
C ASP A 496 -4.88 -31.38 8.46
N ILE A 497 -3.98 -32.05 9.19
CA ILE A 497 -4.30 -33.22 10.02
C ILE A 497 -5.26 -32.82 11.16
N ASN A 498 -4.91 -31.79 11.92
CA ASN A 498 -5.71 -31.35 13.08
C ASN A 498 -7.09 -30.84 12.64
N LEU A 499 -7.18 -30.10 11.54
CA LEU A 499 -8.45 -29.68 10.96
C LEU A 499 -9.30 -30.88 10.53
N GLY A 500 -8.69 -31.89 9.91
CA GLY A 500 -9.35 -33.14 9.54
C GLY A 500 -9.89 -33.90 10.76
N MET A 501 -9.10 -33.98 11.83
CA MET A 501 -9.52 -34.59 13.10
C MET A 501 -10.69 -33.82 13.74
N TYR A 502 -10.62 -32.49 13.81
CA TYR A 502 -11.71 -31.68 14.33
C TYR A 502 -13.01 -31.92 13.54
N ARG A 503 -12.96 -31.82 12.21
CA ARG A 503 -14.11 -32.01 11.33
C ARG A 503 -14.75 -33.39 11.46
N SER A 504 -13.93 -34.43 11.63
CA SER A 504 -14.40 -35.81 11.67
C SER A 504 -14.96 -36.20 13.04
N PHE A 505 -14.35 -35.73 14.13
CA PHE A 505 -14.62 -36.25 15.47
C PHE A 505 -15.33 -35.27 16.41
N LEU A 506 -15.06 -33.98 16.32
CA LEU A 506 -15.57 -32.98 17.28
C LEU A 506 -16.66 -32.09 16.70
N ARG A 507 -16.52 -31.70 15.43
CA ARG A 507 -17.45 -30.79 14.75
C ARG A 507 -18.92 -31.22 14.83
N PRO A 508 -19.29 -32.50 14.60
CA PRO A 508 -20.70 -32.89 14.70
C PRO A 508 -21.30 -32.63 16.08
N TRP A 509 -20.52 -32.81 17.15
CA TRP A 509 -20.94 -32.54 18.52
C TRP A 509 -21.05 -31.04 18.79
N VAL A 510 -20.09 -30.24 18.31
CA VAL A 510 -20.14 -28.77 18.43
C VAL A 510 -21.39 -28.23 17.72
N GLN A 511 -21.64 -28.64 16.47
CA GLN A 511 -22.81 -28.20 15.71
C GLN A 511 -24.13 -28.69 16.31
N ALA A 512 -24.14 -29.84 17.00
CA ALA A 512 -25.33 -30.35 17.67
C ALA A 512 -25.73 -29.52 18.92
N VAL A 513 -24.76 -28.91 19.62
CA VAL A 513 -25.02 -28.13 20.84
C VAL A 513 -25.15 -26.62 20.58
N VAL A 514 -24.59 -26.12 19.48
CA VAL A 514 -24.63 -24.70 19.13
C VAL A 514 -25.97 -24.39 18.44
N THR A 515 -26.69 -23.41 18.99
CA THR A 515 -27.89 -22.83 18.39
C THR A 515 -27.62 -21.38 17.97
N PRO A 516 -28.47 -20.78 17.11
CA PRO A 516 -28.38 -19.36 16.78
C PRO A 516 -28.38 -18.47 18.04
N GLN A 517 -29.16 -18.84 19.05
CA GLN A 517 -29.27 -18.09 20.30
C GLN A 517 -27.99 -18.19 21.13
N THR A 518 -27.38 -19.37 21.26
CA THR A 518 -26.12 -19.52 22.00
C THR A 518 -24.98 -18.78 21.29
N ALA A 519 -24.97 -18.78 19.96
CA ALA A 519 -23.99 -18.03 19.17
C ALA A 519 -24.14 -16.51 19.38
N GLU A 520 -25.38 -15.99 19.39
CA GLU A 520 -25.64 -14.58 19.68
C GLU A 520 -25.19 -14.18 21.10
N TRP A 521 -25.48 -15.02 22.10
CA TRP A 521 -25.00 -14.79 23.46
C TRP A 521 -23.48 -14.79 23.57
N ALA A 522 -22.80 -15.72 22.90
CA ALA A 522 -21.33 -15.77 22.86
C ALA A 522 -20.74 -14.48 22.25
N GLN A 523 -21.38 -13.93 21.20
CA GLN A 523 -20.96 -12.67 20.57
C GLN A 523 -21.12 -11.47 21.50
N ARG A 524 -22.27 -11.34 22.19
CA ARG A 524 -22.54 -10.24 23.12
C ARG A 524 -21.65 -10.30 24.37
N LEU A 525 -21.35 -11.50 24.84
CA LEU A 525 -20.48 -11.75 25.99
C LEU A 525 -18.98 -11.72 25.64
N HIS A 526 -18.63 -11.47 24.38
CA HIS A 526 -17.23 -11.37 23.97
C HIS A 526 -16.52 -10.28 24.79
N PRO A 527 -15.32 -10.55 25.36
CA PRO A 527 -14.62 -9.60 26.24
C PRO A 527 -14.37 -8.22 25.63
N LEU A 528 -14.26 -8.13 24.31
CA LEU A 528 -14.10 -6.86 23.60
C LEU A 528 -15.41 -6.09 23.37
N ARG A 529 -16.59 -6.71 23.45
CA ARG A 529 -17.87 -6.00 23.31
C ARG A 529 -18.47 -5.62 24.65
N LEU A 530 -18.29 -6.49 25.64
CA LEU A 530 -18.91 -6.34 26.96
C LEU A 530 -18.64 -4.96 27.61
N PRO A 531 -17.42 -4.38 27.56
CA PRO A 531 -17.18 -3.04 28.11
C PRO A 531 -17.92 -1.91 27.38
N TYR A 532 -18.18 -2.03 26.08
CA TYR A 532 -18.94 -1.04 25.31
C TYR A 532 -20.43 -1.09 25.67
N GLU A 533 -20.96 -2.28 25.96
CA GLU A 533 -22.36 -2.43 26.33
C GLU A 533 -22.62 -2.07 27.80
N LEU A 534 -21.77 -2.56 28.73
CA LEU A 534 -21.96 -2.37 30.18
C LEU A 534 -21.70 -0.93 30.65
N ILE A 535 -20.75 -0.24 30.03
CA ILE A 535 -20.40 1.15 30.36
C ILE A 535 -21.10 2.06 29.35
N SER A 536 -22.41 2.17 29.48
CA SER A 536 -23.28 2.99 28.62
C SER A 536 -24.53 3.44 29.39
N ASP A 537 -25.35 4.29 28.79
CA ASP A 537 -26.62 4.75 29.38
C ASP A 537 -27.68 3.65 29.46
N ARG A 538 -27.45 2.48 28.81
CA ARG A 538 -28.29 1.31 29.02
C ARG A 538 -28.13 0.71 30.41
N ASN A 539 -27.03 1.01 31.10
CA ASN A 539 -26.81 0.59 32.48
C ASN A 539 -27.28 1.70 33.44
N PRO A 540 -28.37 1.49 34.21
CA PRO A 540 -28.91 2.51 35.12
C PRO A 540 -27.93 2.96 36.21
N SER A 541 -26.92 2.14 36.56
CA SER A 541 -25.90 2.54 37.53
C SER A 541 -24.82 3.46 36.94
N ILE A 542 -24.71 3.53 35.61
CA ILE A 542 -23.70 4.32 34.89
C ILE A 542 -24.31 5.60 34.32
N ALA A 543 -25.56 5.59 33.88
CA ALA A 543 -26.21 6.75 33.28
C ALA A 543 -26.11 8.06 34.12
N PRO A 544 -26.24 8.05 35.46
CA PRO A 544 -26.11 9.26 36.28
C PRO A 544 -24.74 9.92 36.24
N ILE A 545 -23.69 9.21 35.81
CA ILE A 545 -22.31 9.73 35.75
C ILE A 545 -22.21 10.96 34.83
N ALA A 546 -23.07 11.06 33.81
CA ALA A 546 -23.10 12.23 32.92
C ALA A 546 -23.27 13.55 33.70
N GLN A 547 -24.22 13.57 34.64
CA GLN A 547 -24.54 14.76 35.45
C GLN A 547 -23.41 15.05 36.44
N VAL A 548 -22.84 14.02 37.06
CA VAL A 548 -21.70 14.17 37.98
C VAL A 548 -20.47 14.69 37.21
N ALA A 549 -20.25 14.21 35.98
CA ALA A 549 -19.16 14.67 35.14
C ALA A 549 -19.32 16.13 34.70
N GLU A 550 -20.53 16.60 34.42
CA GLU A 550 -20.80 18.02 34.18
C GLU A 550 -20.44 18.87 35.41
N GLN A 551 -20.89 18.48 36.59
CA GLN A 551 -20.54 19.17 37.85
C GLN A 551 -19.03 19.18 38.10
N VAL A 552 -18.35 18.08 37.82
CA VAL A 552 -16.89 17.97 37.94
C VAL A 552 -16.17 18.86 36.92
N ARG A 553 -16.68 19.01 35.70
CA ARG A 553 -16.11 19.95 34.71
C ARG A 553 -16.26 21.41 35.16
N GLU A 554 -17.39 21.77 35.75
CA GLU A 554 -17.63 23.11 36.28
C GLU A 554 -16.73 23.45 37.47
N HIS A 555 -16.46 22.47 38.33
CA HIS A 555 -15.66 22.61 39.55
C HIS A 555 -14.29 21.93 39.42
N ARG A 556 -13.73 21.85 38.21
CA ARG A 556 -12.47 21.14 37.95
C ARG A 556 -11.32 21.83 38.68
N GLU A 557 -10.61 21.08 39.53
CA GLU A 557 -9.44 21.53 40.30
C GLU A 557 -8.22 20.67 39.96
N PRO A 558 -7.45 20.99 38.89
CA PRO A 558 -6.25 20.26 38.54
C PRO A 558 -5.16 20.44 39.59
N VAL A 559 -4.54 19.34 40.01
CA VAL A 559 -3.40 19.38 40.93
C VAL A 559 -2.14 19.92 40.23
N ALA A 560 -1.27 20.60 40.96
CA ALA A 560 0.01 21.11 40.44
C ALA A 560 0.91 19.98 39.89
N ALA A 561 1.62 20.26 38.81
CA ALA A 561 2.44 19.27 38.09
C ALA A 561 3.61 18.71 38.92
N ASP A 562 4.08 19.46 39.91
CA ASP A 562 5.16 19.11 40.85
C ASP A 562 4.64 18.44 42.14
N ASN A 563 3.34 18.17 42.25
CA ASN A 563 2.77 17.48 43.40
C ASN A 563 3.40 16.06 43.56
N PRO A 564 3.94 15.71 44.73
CA PRO A 564 4.67 14.46 44.93
C PRO A 564 3.83 13.20 44.67
N PHE A 565 2.52 13.24 44.93
CA PHE A 565 1.62 12.10 44.68
C PHE A 565 1.32 11.92 43.19
N LEU A 566 1.21 13.02 42.43
CA LEU A 566 1.07 12.96 40.97
C LEU A 566 2.36 12.41 40.33
N VAL A 567 3.54 12.83 40.81
CA VAL A 567 4.82 12.28 40.34
C VAL A 567 4.93 10.80 40.68
N ALA A 568 4.58 10.40 41.91
CA ALA A 568 4.55 8.99 42.30
C ALA A 568 3.59 8.17 41.42
N GLN A 569 2.40 8.69 41.09
CA GLN A 569 1.46 8.05 40.15
C GLN A 569 2.10 7.83 38.77
N GLN A 570 2.81 8.83 38.24
CA GLN A 570 3.51 8.72 36.95
C GLN A 570 4.62 7.68 37.00
N MET A 571 5.38 7.61 38.10
CA MET A 571 6.42 6.59 38.30
C MET A 571 5.84 5.18 38.35
N VAL A 572 4.73 4.98 39.08
CA VAL A 572 4.03 3.69 39.13
C VAL A 572 3.53 3.31 37.73
N SER A 573 2.93 4.25 37.00
CA SER A 573 2.51 4.01 35.62
C SER A 573 3.69 3.60 34.73
N GLN A 574 4.82 4.29 34.81
CA GLN A 574 6.02 3.94 34.03
C GLN A 574 6.56 2.55 34.40
N ALA A 575 6.54 2.19 35.69
CA ALA A 575 6.95 0.86 36.16
C ALA A 575 6.01 -0.24 35.64
N ILE A 576 4.70 0.00 35.60
CA ILE A 576 3.72 -0.93 35.01
C ILE A 576 3.99 -1.11 33.52
N VAL A 577 4.19 -0.02 32.78
CA VAL A 577 4.52 -0.06 31.34
C VAL A 577 5.80 -0.85 31.11
N ALA A 578 6.88 -0.54 31.82
CA ALA A 578 8.15 -1.26 31.71
C ALA A 578 8.00 -2.75 32.07
N GLY A 579 7.23 -3.09 33.11
CA GLY A 579 6.96 -4.47 33.47
C GLY A 579 6.20 -5.25 32.39
N LEU A 580 5.20 -4.62 31.75
CA LEU A 580 4.45 -5.20 30.64
C LEU A 580 5.28 -5.31 29.36
N GLU A 581 6.18 -4.37 29.10
CA GLU A 581 7.15 -4.44 28.00
C GLU A 581 8.12 -5.61 28.19
N ILE A 582 8.71 -5.76 29.38
CA ILE A 582 9.56 -6.92 29.73
C ILE A 582 8.80 -8.23 29.57
N PHE A 583 7.56 -8.30 30.06
CA PHE A 583 6.71 -9.49 29.87
C PHE A 583 6.51 -9.80 28.39
N THR A 584 6.27 -8.77 27.56
CA THR A 584 6.08 -8.91 26.12
C THR A 584 7.32 -9.49 25.47
N GLU A 585 8.50 -8.97 25.77
CA GLU A 585 9.78 -9.49 25.24
C GLU A 585 10.03 -10.95 25.64
N LEU A 586 9.81 -11.30 26.91
CA LEU A 586 9.98 -12.66 27.42
C LEU A 586 9.00 -13.64 26.77
N ARG A 587 7.72 -13.24 26.67
CA ARG A 587 6.67 -14.02 25.99
C ARG A 587 7.05 -14.25 24.53
N ASP A 588 7.45 -13.20 23.83
CA ASP A 588 7.76 -13.24 22.41
C ASP A 588 8.96 -14.16 22.12
N ALA A 589 10.01 -14.07 22.95
CA ALA A 589 11.16 -14.97 22.90
C ALA A 589 10.77 -16.44 23.20
N ALA A 590 9.89 -16.67 24.19
CA ALA A 590 9.40 -18.00 24.53
C ALA A 590 8.56 -18.62 23.41
N VAL A 591 7.69 -17.83 22.78
CA VAL A 591 6.87 -18.20 21.62
C VAL A 591 7.76 -18.65 20.46
N GLU A 592 8.75 -17.83 20.08
CA GLU A 592 9.66 -18.18 19.00
C GLU A 592 10.49 -19.41 19.32
N ARG A 593 11.10 -19.48 20.51
CA ARG A 593 11.94 -20.63 20.90
C ARG A 593 11.13 -21.93 20.93
N THR A 594 9.89 -21.88 21.42
CA THR A 594 8.99 -23.03 21.42
C THR A 594 8.69 -23.47 19.99
N PHE A 595 8.34 -22.54 19.11
CA PHE A 595 8.10 -22.82 17.71
C PHE A 595 9.32 -23.49 17.04
N MET A 596 10.50 -22.90 17.23
CA MET A 596 11.74 -23.38 16.62
C MET A 596 12.09 -24.80 17.09
N ASN A 597 11.91 -25.09 18.38
CA ASN A 597 12.21 -26.39 18.98
C ASN A 597 11.19 -27.46 18.59
N VAL A 598 9.89 -27.15 18.65
CA VAL A 598 8.82 -28.11 18.35
C VAL A 598 8.85 -28.47 16.87
N PHE A 599 8.72 -27.48 15.99
CA PHE A 599 8.62 -27.73 14.55
C PHE A 599 9.99 -27.96 13.91
N GLY A 600 11.10 -27.60 14.55
CA GLY A 600 12.44 -27.99 14.11
C GLY A 600 12.85 -29.40 14.52
N SER A 601 12.09 -30.06 15.39
CA SER A 601 12.41 -31.41 15.87
C SER A 601 12.22 -32.47 14.78
N LEU A 602 13.07 -33.51 14.80
CA LEU A 602 12.94 -34.66 13.90
C LEU A 602 11.56 -35.34 13.97
N PRO A 603 10.94 -35.58 15.16
CA PRO A 603 9.61 -36.15 15.23
C PRO A 603 8.55 -35.30 14.51
N ALA A 604 8.54 -33.98 14.70
CA ALA A 604 7.56 -33.10 14.03
C ALA A 604 7.77 -33.08 12.51
N GLN A 605 9.02 -33.01 12.06
CA GLN A 605 9.38 -33.04 10.63
C GLN A 605 9.02 -34.39 9.98
N ASN A 606 9.22 -35.50 10.68
CA ASN A 606 8.86 -36.84 10.20
C ASN A 606 7.33 -37.04 10.17
N LEU A 607 6.62 -36.63 11.22
CA LEU A 607 5.15 -36.71 11.28
C LEU A 607 4.49 -35.88 10.17
N ALA A 608 5.06 -34.71 9.85
CA ALA A 608 4.63 -33.90 8.72
C ALA A 608 5.02 -34.48 7.33
N GLY A 609 5.76 -35.59 7.29
CA GLY A 609 6.20 -36.24 6.06
C GLY A 609 7.34 -35.51 5.32
N LEU A 610 8.05 -34.60 6.00
CA LEU A 610 9.16 -33.83 5.42
C LEU A 610 10.51 -34.53 5.58
N GLY A 611 10.72 -35.30 6.66
CA GLY A 611 12.01 -35.96 6.90
C GLY A 611 12.39 -37.07 5.90
N ALA A 612 11.41 -37.60 5.15
CA ALA A 612 11.63 -38.62 4.11
C ALA A 612 11.76 -38.04 2.69
N ARG A 613 11.62 -36.72 2.50
CA ARG A 613 11.60 -36.08 1.17
C ARG A 613 12.77 -35.10 1.04
N PRO A 614 13.78 -35.39 0.20
CA PRO A 614 14.85 -34.44 -0.05
C PRO A 614 14.32 -33.26 -0.90
N GLY A 615 14.68 -32.03 -0.52
CA GLY A 615 14.41 -30.82 -1.29
C GLY A 615 13.94 -29.62 -0.45
N ALA A 616 13.93 -28.45 -1.06
CA ALA A 616 13.40 -27.24 -0.44
C ALA A 616 11.87 -27.36 -0.25
N PRO A 617 11.33 -27.00 0.94
CA PRO A 617 9.90 -27.09 1.23
C PRO A 617 9.06 -26.12 0.40
N ARG A 618 9.63 -24.94 0.10
CA ARG A 618 9.09 -23.94 -0.83
C ARG A 618 9.72 -24.14 -2.20
N LYS A 619 8.90 -24.43 -3.21
CA LYS A 619 9.32 -24.45 -4.62
C LYS A 619 9.02 -23.10 -5.25
N HIS A 620 9.96 -22.57 -6.04
CA HIS A 620 9.68 -21.41 -6.87
C HIS A 620 8.63 -21.80 -7.93
N PRO A 621 7.52 -21.05 -8.06
CA PRO A 621 6.64 -21.23 -9.20
C PRO A 621 7.41 -20.83 -10.45
N GLY A 622 7.43 -21.65 -11.49
CA GLY A 622 8.13 -21.33 -12.75
C GLY A 622 9.41 -22.13 -13.05
N VAL A 623 9.83 -23.09 -12.23
CA VAL A 623 10.79 -24.12 -12.71
C VAL A 623 10.10 -25.23 -13.52
N SER A 624 8.83 -25.05 -13.88
CA SER A 624 8.13 -25.98 -14.75
C SER A 624 8.60 -25.82 -16.20
N PRO A 625 8.62 -26.90 -17.00
CA PRO A 625 9.00 -26.82 -18.41
C PRO A 625 8.24 -25.74 -19.20
N GLU A 626 6.96 -25.52 -18.88
CA GLU A 626 6.11 -24.54 -19.54
C GLU A 626 6.54 -23.10 -19.28
N HIS A 627 7.04 -22.80 -18.07
CA HIS A 627 7.54 -21.47 -17.74
C HIS A 627 8.91 -21.21 -18.38
N LEU A 628 9.80 -22.20 -18.37
CA LEU A 628 11.07 -22.09 -19.09
C LEU A 628 10.84 -21.85 -20.60
N ASP A 629 9.84 -22.53 -21.17
CA ASP A 629 9.39 -22.27 -22.54
C ASP A 629 8.82 -20.87 -22.72
N PHE A 630 7.97 -20.41 -21.79
CA PHE A 630 7.43 -19.05 -21.81
C PHE A 630 8.56 -18.01 -21.78
N MET A 631 9.56 -18.19 -20.91
CA MET A 631 10.73 -17.32 -20.82
C MET A 631 11.55 -17.30 -22.11
N ARG A 632 11.82 -18.48 -22.70
CA ARG A 632 12.50 -18.57 -24.00
C ARG A 632 11.73 -17.86 -25.10
N ARG A 633 10.44 -18.16 -25.26
CA ARG A 633 9.58 -17.53 -26.28
C ARG A 633 9.51 -16.02 -26.08
N ARG A 634 9.33 -15.56 -24.85
CA ARG A 634 9.26 -14.13 -24.54
C ARG A 634 10.56 -13.42 -24.86
N GLN A 635 11.70 -14.04 -24.56
CA GLN A 635 13.02 -13.52 -24.91
C GLN A 635 13.20 -13.44 -26.43
N ASP A 636 12.77 -14.45 -27.18
CA ASP A 636 12.89 -14.47 -28.65
C ASP A 636 11.94 -13.45 -29.32
N GLU A 637 10.71 -13.32 -28.82
CA GLU A 637 9.76 -12.26 -29.24
C GLU A 637 10.36 -10.87 -29.04
N LEU A 638 10.90 -10.59 -27.85
CA LEU A 638 11.54 -9.32 -27.55
C LEU A 638 12.76 -9.09 -28.45
N ARG A 639 13.59 -10.10 -28.68
CA ARG A 639 14.73 -9.98 -29.62
C ARG A 639 14.29 -9.66 -31.04
N ALA A 640 13.21 -10.26 -31.52
CA ALA A 640 12.67 -9.96 -32.85
C ALA A 640 12.23 -8.50 -32.99
N ARG A 641 11.77 -7.87 -31.91
CA ARG A 641 11.36 -6.46 -31.87
C ARG A 641 12.53 -5.47 -31.81
N ILE A 642 13.76 -5.90 -31.52
CA ILE A 642 14.95 -5.01 -31.44
C ILE A 642 15.13 -4.18 -32.71
N SER A 643 14.87 -4.77 -33.89
CA SER A 643 15.02 -4.10 -35.19
C SER A 643 13.75 -3.39 -35.69
N GLN A 644 12.66 -3.38 -34.93
CA GLN A 644 11.37 -2.83 -35.33
C GLN A 644 11.14 -1.46 -34.66
N GLY A 645 10.66 -0.48 -35.42
CA GLY A 645 10.40 0.89 -34.96
C GLY A 645 10.86 1.95 -35.96
N GLY A 646 10.90 3.20 -35.52
CA GLY A 646 11.31 4.37 -36.30
C GLY A 646 12.05 5.41 -35.45
N ALA A 647 11.92 6.69 -35.82
CA ALA A 647 12.57 7.81 -35.13
C ALA A 647 12.24 7.87 -33.63
N ARG A 648 10.99 7.57 -33.26
CA ARG A 648 10.51 7.58 -31.87
C ARG A 648 11.25 6.54 -31.01
N GLU A 649 11.31 5.30 -31.46
CA GLU A 649 11.97 4.22 -30.72
C GLU A 649 13.49 4.47 -30.60
N ALA A 650 14.11 5.02 -31.65
CA ALA A 650 15.52 5.44 -31.63
C ALA A 650 15.76 6.57 -30.61
N ALA A 651 14.87 7.57 -30.56
CA ALA A 651 14.92 8.68 -29.62
C ALA A 651 14.82 8.20 -28.17
N ILE A 652 13.85 7.33 -27.87
CA ILE A 652 13.67 6.74 -26.55
C ILE A 652 14.92 5.94 -26.14
N ARG A 653 15.49 5.12 -27.03
CA ARG A 653 16.71 4.35 -26.74
C ARG A 653 17.90 5.25 -26.44
N MET A 654 18.05 6.37 -27.15
CA MET A 654 19.10 7.36 -26.88
C MET A 654 18.97 7.93 -25.47
N VAL A 655 17.77 8.41 -25.09
CA VAL A 655 17.53 8.96 -23.75
C VAL A 655 17.80 7.90 -22.68
N LEU A 656 17.27 6.69 -22.84
CA LEU A 656 17.47 5.59 -21.88
C LEU A 656 18.94 5.16 -21.76
N ALA A 657 19.69 5.15 -22.86
CA ALA A 657 21.11 4.80 -22.86
C ALA A 657 21.94 5.82 -22.06
N VAL A 658 21.70 7.12 -22.30
CA VAL A 658 22.44 8.18 -21.62
C VAL A 658 22.04 8.28 -20.15
N SER A 659 20.74 8.26 -19.84
CA SER A 659 20.26 8.26 -18.45
C SER A 659 20.73 7.01 -17.69
N GLY A 660 20.72 5.83 -18.33
CA GLY A 660 21.21 4.59 -17.73
C GLY A 660 22.70 4.63 -17.38
N ALA A 661 23.54 5.23 -18.24
CA ALA A 661 24.96 5.41 -17.98
C ALA A 661 25.24 6.41 -16.83
N GLY A 662 24.28 7.30 -16.53
CA GLY A 662 24.35 8.29 -15.46
C GLY A 662 24.04 7.79 -14.05
N GLY A 663 23.57 6.55 -13.87
CA GLY A 663 23.33 5.95 -12.55
C GLY A 663 21.86 5.84 -12.14
N GLY A 664 20.89 6.13 -13.01
CA GLY A 664 19.47 5.91 -12.74
C GLY A 664 18.53 6.78 -13.58
N LEU A 665 17.24 6.47 -13.54
CA LEU A 665 16.17 7.32 -14.04
C LEU A 665 15.66 8.15 -12.86
N ASP A 666 15.73 9.47 -12.97
CA ASP A 666 15.25 10.39 -11.93
C ASP A 666 13.98 11.13 -12.39
N GLU A 667 13.26 11.72 -11.43
CA GLU A 667 12.03 12.54 -11.60
C GLU A 667 12.19 13.60 -12.70
N ARG A 668 13.42 14.08 -12.90
CA ARG A 668 13.79 15.11 -13.89
C ARG A 668 13.85 14.60 -15.33
N SER A 669 14.45 13.43 -15.56
CA SER A 669 14.44 12.78 -16.89
C SER A 669 13.00 12.43 -17.28
N TYR A 670 12.15 12.17 -16.28
CA TYR A 670 10.73 11.91 -16.48
C TYR A 670 9.86 13.17 -16.68
N ALA A 671 10.11 14.26 -15.95
CA ALA A 671 9.47 15.56 -16.19
C ALA A 671 9.69 16.02 -17.64
N MET A 672 10.81 15.65 -18.24
CA MET A 672 11.11 15.94 -19.64
C MET A 672 10.37 15.02 -20.62
N ILE A 673 10.19 13.74 -20.27
CA ILE A 673 9.28 12.79 -20.96
C ILE A 673 7.83 13.31 -20.91
N ARG A 674 7.41 13.97 -19.82
CA ARG A 674 6.11 14.67 -19.73
C ARG A 674 6.06 15.95 -20.56
N ARG A 675 7.12 16.77 -20.59
CA ARG A 675 7.20 17.96 -21.47
C ARG A 675 7.12 17.56 -22.95
N LEU A 676 7.81 16.50 -23.35
CA LEU A 676 7.71 15.92 -24.69
C LEU A 676 6.26 15.62 -25.10
N ARG A 677 5.43 15.15 -24.16
CA ARG A 677 4.00 14.91 -24.39
C ARG A 677 3.19 16.20 -24.41
N ALA A 678 3.41 17.09 -23.44
CA ALA A 678 2.66 18.34 -23.31
C ALA A 678 2.85 19.24 -24.54
N ASP A 679 4.03 19.18 -25.14
CA ASP A 679 4.39 19.95 -26.32
C ASP A 679 3.99 19.22 -27.61
N SER A 680 3.83 17.89 -27.59
CA SER A 680 3.38 17.13 -28.75
C SER A 680 1.85 17.12 -28.85
N GLU A 681 1.25 18.10 -29.52
CA GLU A 681 -0.15 18.04 -30.03
C GLU A 681 -0.35 16.93 -31.10
N THR A 682 0.50 15.89 -31.13
CA THR A 682 0.43 14.78 -32.09
C THR A 682 -0.27 13.58 -31.47
N SER A 683 -1.57 13.45 -31.77
CA SER A 683 -2.40 12.24 -31.99
C SER A 683 -2.17 10.92 -31.22
N ILE A 684 -1.33 10.83 -30.19
CA ILE A 684 -0.96 9.60 -29.50
C ILE A 684 -1.44 9.70 -28.05
N SER A 685 -2.13 8.65 -27.56
CA SER A 685 -2.61 8.64 -26.18
C SER A 685 -1.43 8.57 -25.19
N LEU A 686 -1.62 9.05 -23.95
CA LEU A 686 -0.60 8.88 -22.90
C LEU A 686 -0.18 7.42 -22.80
N GLN A 687 -1.17 6.53 -22.81
CA GLN A 687 -0.96 5.10 -22.65
C GLN A 687 -0.05 4.53 -23.75
N ASP A 688 -0.29 4.87 -25.01
CA ASP A 688 0.54 4.38 -26.13
C ASP A 688 2.00 4.84 -26.02
N PHE A 689 2.21 6.07 -25.54
CA PHE A 689 3.54 6.60 -25.30
C PHE A 689 4.22 5.90 -24.11
N LYS A 690 3.50 5.69 -23.00
CA LYS A 690 3.98 4.92 -21.83
C LYS A 690 4.36 3.50 -22.24
N ASP A 691 3.53 2.85 -23.05
CA ASP A 691 3.76 1.50 -23.56
C ASP A 691 4.99 1.45 -24.47
N ALA A 692 5.19 2.45 -25.34
CA ALA A 692 6.39 2.56 -26.17
C ALA A 692 7.67 2.75 -25.34
N VAL A 693 7.65 3.60 -24.31
CA VAL A 693 8.80 3.80 -23.41
C VAL A 693 9.12 2.51 -22.66
N ARG A 694 8.11 1.85 -22.10
CA ARG A 694 8.26 0.55 -21.43
C ARG A 694 8.83 -0.52 -22.35
N ASP A 695 8.30 -0.64 -23.56
CA ASP A 695 8.78 -1.60 -24.56
C ASP A 695 10.25 -1.36 -24.92
N GLN A 696 10.64 -0.11 -25.20
CA GLN A 696 12.04 0.18 -25.53
C GLN A 696 12.97 -0.03 -24.33
N ALA A 697 12.52 0.30 -23.12
CA ALA A 697 13.30 0.02 -21.92
C ALA A 697 13.48 -1.47 -21.70
N LEU A 698 12.43 -2.28 -21.86
CA LEU A 698 12.52 -3.75 -21.81
C LEU A 698 13.59 -4.31 -22.76
N LEU A 699 13.63 -3.82 -24.01
CA LEU A 699 14.63 -4.23 -24.99
C LEU A 699 16.05 -3.84 -24.56
N MET A 700 16.22 -2.61 -24.04
CA MET A 700 17.50 -2.10 -23.55
C MET A 700 17.99 -2.86 -22.30
N LEU A 701 17.09 -3.31 -21.43
CA LEU A 701 17.45 -4.11 -20.26
C LEU A 701 17.83 -5.55 -20.60
N MET A 702 17.18 -6.12 -21.61
CA MET A 702 17.46 -7.48 -22.05
C MET A 702 18.77 -7.59 -22.83
N ASP A 703 19.01 -6.69 -23.79
CA ASP A 703 20.23 -6.64 -24.60
C ASP A 703 20.51 -5.20 -25.07
N GLY A 704 20.95 -4.35 -24.14
CA GLY A 704 21.30 -2.95 -24.39
C GLY A 704 22.26 -2.76 -25.57
N PRO A 705 23.38 -3.49 -25.64
CA PRO A 705 24.30 -3.37 -26.76
C PRO A 705 23.66 -3.70 -28.12
N ALA A 706 22.81 -4.73 -28.22
CA ALA A 706 22.10 -5.02 -29.47
C ALA A 706 21.03 -3.97 -29.80
N ALA A 707 20.30 -3.49 -28.79
CA ALA A 707 19.29 -2.46 -28.94
C ALA A 707 19.88 -1.13 -29.44
N VAL A 708 21.04 -0.72 -28.91
CA VAL A 708 21.82 0.44 -29.35
C VAL A 708 22.33 0.24 -30.78
N ARG A 709 22.95 -0.91 -31.09
CA ARG A 709 23.45 -1.21 -32.45
C ARG A 709 22.36 -1.24 -33.51
N ALA A 710 21.10 -1.47 -33.12
CA ALA A 710 19.97 -1.47 -34.03
C ALA A 710 19.45 -0.07 -34.40
N ILE A 711 19.87 0.99 -33.71
CA ILE A 711 19.42 2.38 -33.95
C ILE A 711 19.54 2.79 -35.44
N PRO A 712 20.68 2.58 -36.14
CA PRO A 712 20.77 2.94 -37.56
C PRO A 712 19.77 2.23 -38.47
N LYS A 713 19.31 1.03 -38.08
CA LYS A 713 18.29 0.27 -38.81
C LYS A 713 16.88 0.80 -38.53
N LEU A 714 16.59 1.22 -37.29
CA LEU A 714 15.33 1.90 -36.96
C LEU A 714 15.14 3.19 -37.78
N LEU A 715 16.23 3.91 -38.01
CA LEU A 715 16.24 5.17 -38.76
C LEU A 715 16.30 4.98 -40.28
N GLU A 716 16.24 3.74 -40.79
CA GLU A 716 16.43 3.46 -42.22
C GLU A 716 15.36 4.11 -43.12
N ASN A 717 14.12 4.21 -42.61
CA ASN A 717 12.97 4.79 -43.31
C ASN A 717 12.66 6.24 -42.88
N VAL A 718 13.57 6.89 -42.14
CA VAL A 718 13.41 8.28 -41.67
C VAL A 718 14.26 9.19 -42.57
N SER A 719 13.72 10.37 -42.92
CA SER A 719 14.45 11.33 -43.73
C SER A 719 15.68 11.89 -43.01
N ALA A 720 16.69 12.35 -43.75
CA ALA A 720 17.90 12.92 -43.16
C ALA A 720 17.61 14.08 -42.20
N ASP A 721 16.71 15.00 -42.59
CA ASP A 721 16.31 16.12 -41.74
C ASP A 721 15.53 15.67 -40.51
N GLY A 722 14.70 14.62 -40.61
CA GLY A 722 14.00 14.03 -39.46
C GLY A 722 14.96 13.40 -38.46
N ILE A 723 16.02 12.72 -38.92
CA ILE A 723 17.07 12.15 -38.06
C ILE A 723 17.83 13.26 -37.33
N ARG A 724 18.23 14.31 -38.06
CA ARG A 724 18.96 15.46 -37.51
C ARG A 724 18.15 16.21 -36.46
N LEU A 725 16.87 16.46 -36.73
CA LEU A 725 15.95 17.08 -35.78
C LEU A 725 15.80 16.23 -34.51
N THR A 726 15.58 14.91 -34.69
CA THR A 726 15.46 13.98 -33.55
C THR A 726 16.71 14.01 -32.66
N LEU A 727 17.91 13.99 -33.26
CA LEU A 727 19.16 14.05 -32.53
C LEU A 727 19.30 15.36 -31.74
N ALA A 728 19.04 16.50 -32.38
CA ALA A 728 19.13 17.81 -31.75
C ALA A 728 18.19 17.95 -30.55
N THR A 729 16.93 17.51 -30.70
CA THR A 729 15.95 17.51 -29.62
C THR A 729 16.39 16.61 -28.46
N MET A 730 16.82 15.38 -28.73
CA MET A 730 17.23 14.45 -27.67
C MET A 730 18.49 14.91 -26.95
N ARG A 731 19.44 15.52 -27.65
CA ARG A 731 20.64 16.09 -27.04
C ARG A 731 20.28 17.22 -26.06
N HIS A 732 19.45 18.16 -26.50
CA HIS A 732 18.97 19.25 -25.64
C HIS A 732 18.26 18.71 -24.38
N ILE A 733 17.48 17.64 -24.54
CA ILE A 733 16.80 16.97 -23.42
C ILE A 733 17.78 16.39 -22.40
N VAL A 734 18.78 15.67 -22.88
CA VAL A 734 19.74 14.99 -22.03
C VAL A 734 20.65 15.98 -21.31
N GLU A 735 21.05 17.07 -21.97
CA GLU A 735 21.91 18.11 -21.39
C GLU A 735 21.19 19.07 -20.42
N ALA A 736 19.85 19.17 -20.48
CA ALA A 736 19.07 20.10 -19.65
C ALA A 736 18.85 19.66 -18.18
N THR A 737 19.12 18.40 -17.83
CA THR A 737 18.70 17.82 -16.54
C THR A 737 19.75 17.97 -15.43
N GLN A 738 21.03 17.72 -15.73
CA GLN A 738 22.20 17.88 -14.85
C GLN A 738 23.50 17.86 -15.68
N PRO A 739 24.66 18.29 -15.13
CA PRO A 739 25.96 17.98 -15.73
C PRO A 739 26.08 16.46 -15.90
N LEU A 740 26.25 16.00 -17.13
CA LEU A 740 26.38 14.58 -17.43
C LEU A 740 27.61 14.03 -16.71
N THR A 741 27.45 12.85 -16.08
CA THR A 741 28.60 12.12 -15.57
C THR A 741 29.52 11.73 -16.75
N PRO A 742 30.83 11.49 -16.53
CA PRO A 742 31.73 11.09 -17.61
C PRO A 742 31.22 9.90 -18.44
N ARG A 743 30.59 8.91 -17.79
CA ARG A 743 29.95 7.77 -18.45
C ARG A 743 28.73 8.15 -19.29
N ALA A 744 27.89 9.06 -18.79
CA ALA A 744 26.75 9.57 -19.54
C ALA A 744 27.20 10.39 -20.76
N GLN A 745 28.30 11.14 -20.63
CA GLN A 745 28.91 11.88 -21.74
C GLN A 745 29.42 10.94 -22.84
N GLU A 746 30.11 9.85 -22.46
CA GLU A 746 30.57 8.80 -23.38
C GLU A 746 29.39 8.15 -24.12
N ALA A 747 28.32 7.81 -23.39
CA ALA A 747 27.10 7.26 -23.98
C ALA A 747 26.45 8.23 -24.96
N LEU A 748 26.40 9.53 -24.65
CA LEU A 748 25.86 10.55 -25.54
C LEU A 748 26.66 10.63 -26.85
N GLN A 749 28.00 10.65 -26.75
CA GLN A 749 28.88 10.65 -27.93
C GLN A 749 28.69 9.40 -28.81
N GLU A 750 28.48 8.23 -28.19
CA GLU A 750 28.18 7.01 -28.94
C GLU A 750 26.84 7.14 -29.70
N MET A 751 25.80 7.67 -29.05
CA MET A 751 24.50 7.90 -29.69
C MET A 751 24.59 8.90 -30.84
N GLU A 752 25.28 10.03 -30.64
CA GLU A 752 25.53 11.03 -31.69
C GLU A 752 26.16 10.40 -32.93
N ARG A 753 27.22 9.61 -32.74
CA ARG A 753 27.89 8.91 -33.84
C ARG A 753 26.96 7.97 -34.61
N LEU A 754 26.05 7.27 -33.93
CA LEU A 754 25.07 6.38 -34.56
C LEU A 754 24.03 7.14 -35.38
N PHE A 755 23.48 8.22 -34.82
CA PHE A 755 22.49 9.07 -35.50
C PHE A 755 23.10 9.78 -36.70
N GLU A 756 24.28 10.40 -36.57
CA GLU A 756 24.97 11.04 -37.69
C GLU A 756 25.31 10.04 -38.81
N THR A 757 25.68 8.81 -38.44
CA THR A 757 25.95 7.76 -39.43
C THR A 757 24.68 7.37 -40.18
N ALA A 758 23.54 7.30 -39.49
CA ALA A 758 22.25 7.06 -40.13
C ALA A 758 21.83 8.24 -41.03
N GLU A 759 22.03 9.47 -40.57
CA GLU A 759 21.77 10.69 -41.36
C GLU A 759 22.57 10.70 -42.66
N ARG A 760 23.89 10.46 -42.59
CA ARG A 760 24.75 10.38 -43.79
C ARG A 760 24.28 9.31 -44.78
N ARG A 761 23.74 8.19 -44.30
CA ARG A 761 23.16 7.14 -45.15
C ARG A 761 21.83 7.58 -45.78
N ALA A 762 20.96 8.24 -45.02
CA ALA A 762 19.71 8.80 -45.52
C ALA A 762 19.96 9.85 -46.62
N ARG A 763 20.86 10.82 -46.39
CA ARG A 763 21.25 11.83 -47.40
C ARG A 763 21.76 11.22 -48.71
N ARG A 764 22.51 10.11 -48.62
CA ARG A 764 22.99 9.37 -49.80
C ARG A 764 21.85 8.66 -50.54
N ARG A 765 20.85 8.13 -49.83
CA ARG A 765 19.66 7.49 -50.42
C ARG A 765 18.72 8.51 -51.08
N GLU A 766 18.60 9.69 -50.48
CA GLU A 766 17.79 10.80 -50.98
C GLU A 766 18.39 11.52 -52.20
N GLY A 767 19.58 11.09 -52.65
CA GLY A 767 20.20 11.59 -53.89
C GLY A 767 20.62 13.06 -53.85
N GLY A 768 20.72 13.66 -52.66
CA GLY A 768 21.08 15.07 -52.50
C GLY A 768 20.03 16.07 -53.01
N GLN A 769 18.81 15.64 -53.35
CA GLN A 769 17.69 16.55 -53.50
C GLN A 769 17.07 16.80 -52.12
N PRO A 770 17.11 18.04 -51.58
CA PRO A 770 16.39 18.34 -50.36
C PRO A 770 14.90 18.10 -50.63
N GLN A 771 14.28 17.17 -49.89
CA GLN A 771 12.82 17.15 -49.84
C GLN A 771 12.34 18.50 -49.32
N ASP A 772 11.24 18.98 -49.88
CA ASP A 772 10.56 20.17 -49.37
C ASP A 772 10.20 19.91 -47.89
N LEU A 773 10.97 20.52 -46.99
CA LEU A 773 10.82 20.45 -45.53
C LEU A 773 9.38 20.77 -45.09
N SER A 774 8.62 21.47 -45.94
CA SER A 774 7.24 21.86 -45.70
C SER A 774 6.20 20.74 -45.94
N GLN A 775 6.64 19.53 -46.33
CA GLN A 775 5.81 18.34 -46.53
C GLN A 775 6.08 17.21 -45.52
N LEU A 776 6.99 17.40 -44.56
CA LEU A 776 7.23 16.43 -43.49
C LEU A 776 6.20 16.64 -42.36
N PRO A 777 5.29 15.67 -42.09
CA PRO A 777 4.28 15.81 -41.03
C PRO A 777 4.91 16.04 -39.63
N LEU A 778 6.14 15.58 -39.47
CA LEU A 778 6.94 15.74 -38.26
C LEU A 778 7.40 17.20 -38.06
N ILE A 779 7.71 17.94 -39.12
CA ILE A 779 8.20 19.33 -39.04
C ILE A 779 7.08 20.29 -38.66
N ASP A 780 5.86 20.10 -39.20
CA ASP A 780 4.69 20.88 -38.79
C ASP A 780 4.33 20.61 -37.31
N ALA A 781 4.51 19.37 -36.83
CA ALA A 781 4.32 19.03 -35.41
C ALA A 781 5.40 19.62 -34.48
N PHE A 782 6.67 19.64 -34.90
CA PHE A 782 7.78 20.14 -34.07
C PHE A 782 7.89 21.68 -34.10
N SER A 783 7.60 22.33 -35.23
CA SER A 783 7.63 23.80 -35.36
C SER A 783 6.53 24.52 -34.58
N ALA A 784 5.49 23.80 -34.14
CA ALA A 784 4.46 24.31 -33.24
C ALA A 784 4.93 24.44 -31.78
N THR A 785 6.06 23.84 -31.41
CA THR A 785 6.57 23.78 -30.01
C THR A 785 7.72 24.76 -29.78
N ASP A 786 7.93 25.21 -28.54
CA ASP A 786 9.06 26.09 -28.20
C ASP A 786 10.42 25.35 -28.32
N VAL A 787 10.49 24.11 -27.81
CA VAL A 787 11.69 23.26 -27.90
C VAL A 787 11.99 22.84 -29.33
N GLY A 788 10.96 22.54 -30.13
CA GLY A 788 11.13 22.20 -31.54
C GLY A 788 11.57 23.41 -32.38
N ARG A 789 11.09 24.63 -32.06
CA ARG A 789 11.58 25.87 -32.68
C ARG A 789 13.05 26.14 -32.35
N GLU A 790 13.45 25.94 -31.11
CA GLU A 790 14.84 26.09 -30.67
C GLU A 790 15.74 25.01 -31.30
N ALA A 791 15.28 23.76 -31.37
CA ALA A 791 15.96 22.66 -32.05
C ALA A 791 16.07 22.86 -33.58
N LEU A 792 15.04 23.44 -34.22
CA LEU A 792 15.05 23.81 -35.63
C LEU A 792 16.08 24.93 -35.91
N GLN A 793 16.16 25.94 -35.04
CA GLN A 793 17.21 26.98 -35.10
C GLN A 793 18.61 26.40 -34.91
N VAL A 794 18.82 25.53 -33.92
CA VAL A 794 20.10 24.86 -33.68
C VAL A 794 20.48 23.93 -34.83
N ALA A 795 19.50 23.32 -35.50
CA ALA A 795 19.70 22.52 -36.71
C ALA A 795 19.90 23.37 -37.98
N GLY A 796 19.89 24.70 -37.91
CA GLY A 796 20.05 25.59 -39.07
C GLY A 796 18.90 25.52 -40.08
N LEU A 797 17.68 25.22 -39.59
CA LEU A 797 16.45 25.16 -40.36
C LEU A 797 15.55 26.36 -39.98
N ASP A 798 15.70 27.49 -40.66
CA ASP A 798 14.81 28.65 -40.50
C ASP A 798 13.47 28.39 -41.22
N LEU A 799 12.37 28.32 -40.47
CA LEU A 799 11.01 28.34 -41.03
C LEU A 799 10.43 29.76 -40.97
N PRO A 800 9.76 30.25 -42.03
CA PRO A 800 9.09 31.54 -41.99
C PRO A 800 7.93 31.55 -40.99
N ALA A 801 7.81 32.62 -40.20
CA ALA A 801 6.95 32.76 -39.03
C ALA A 801 5.43 32.73 -39.27
N THR A 802 4.94 32.33 -40.44
CA THR A 802 3.51 32.39 -40.78
C THR A 802 3.06 31.24 -41.68
N ARG A 803 2.68 30.11 -41.09
CA ARG A 803 1.62 29.25 -41.64
C ARG A 803 0.40 29.34 -40.74
N SER A 804 -0.41 30.36 -40.99
CA SER A 804 -1.81 30.37 -40.55
C SER A 804 -2.48 29.10 -41.04
N ALA A 805 -3.20 28.43 -40.13
CA ALA A 805 -4.10 27.32 -40.41
C ALA A 805 -4.73 27.42 -41.80
N SER A 806 -4.44 26.44 -42.67
CA SER A 806 -5.22 26.22 -43.88
C SER A 806 -6.60 25.77 -43.43
N ARG A 807 -7.57 26.69 -43.48
CA ARG A 807 -8.99 26.36 -43.36
C ARG A 807 -9.31 25.29 -44.39
N LEU A 808 -9.85 24.17 -43.90
CA LEU A 808 -10.65 23.25 -44.71
C LEU A 808 -11.61 24.08 -45.58
N ALA A 809 -11.37 24.06 -46.89
CA ALA A 809 -12.28 24.64 -47.86
C ALA A 809 -13.60 23.85 -47.82
N ASP A 810 -14.69 24.57 -47.56
CA ASP A 810 -16.06 24.10 -47.68
C ASP A 810 -16.27 23.35 -49.00
N LYS A 811 -16.58 22.05 -48.91
CA LYS A 811 -17.20 21.32 -50.03
C LYS A 811 -18.72 21.43 -49.91
N PRO A 812 -19.46 21.84 -50.96
CA PRO A 812 -20.91 21.89 -50.93
C PRO A 812 -21.51 20.50 -50.81
N ALA A 813 -22.56 20.38 -50.00
CA ALA A 813 -23.35 19.17 -49.80
C ALA A 813 -23.90 18.62 -51.14
N ALA A 814 -23.52 17.39 -51.48
CA ALA A 814 -24.12 16.62 -52.56
C ALA A 814 -25.38 15.87 -52.07
N LYS A 815 -26.48 16.03 -52.79
CA LYS A 815 -27.79 15.38 -52.56
C LYS A 815 -27.71 13.85 -52.61
N PRO A 816 -28.57 13.11 -51.87
CA PRO A 816 -28.54 11.65 -51.86
C PRO A 816 -29.17 11.07 -53.14
N GLY A 817 -28.32 10.53 -54.02
CA GLY A 817 -28.71 9.77 -55.20
C GLY A 817 -28.76 8.26 -54.93
N ARG A 818 -29.97 7.70 -55.04
CA ARG A 818 -30.33 6.36 -55.54
C ARG A 818 -29.27 5.23 -55.41
N LYS A 819 -29.48 4.32 -54.44
CA LYS A 819 -28.83 3.00 -54.42
C LYS A 819 -29.46 2.08 -55.47
N THR A 820 -28.70 1.69 -56.49
CA THR A 820 -28.95 0.50 -57.32
C THR A 820 -28.29 -0.72 -56.70
N ALA A 821 -29.06 -1.80 -56.62
CA ALA A 821 -28.76 -3.04 -55.94
C ALA A 821 -27.76 -3.93 -56.71
N ALA A 822 -26.91 -4.65 -55.97
CA ALA A 822 -26.31 -5.90 -56.40
C ALA A 822 -26.85 -7.04 -55.51
N ARG A 823 -27.30 -8.12 -56.14
CA ARG A 823 -27.88 -9.35 -55.56
C ARG A 823 -26.86 -10.10 -54.71
N PRO A 824 -27.33 -10.89 -53.73
CA PRO A 824 -27.21 -12.34 -53.92
C PRO A 824 -28.52 -13.10 -53.67
N ALA A 825 -28.48 -14.38 -54.02
CA ALA A 825 -29.61 -15.24 -54.33
C ALA A 825 -30.28 -15.96 -53.13
N SER A 826 -31.57 -16.28 -53.32
CA SER A 826 -32.42 -17.38 -52.79
C SER A 826 -32.44 -17.65 -51.27
N LYS A 827 -33.52 -17.25 -50.56
CA LYS A 827 -34.78 -17.99 -50.28
C LYS A 827 -34.64 -19.23 -49.36
N ARG A 828 -35.18 -19.16 -48.12
CA ARG A 828 -36.48 -19.78 -47.74
C ARG A 828 -36.95 -19.28 -46.35
N ALA A 829 -38.26 -19.25 -46.17
CA ALA A 829 -39.02 -18.47 -45.19
C ALA A 829 -39.50 -19.28 -43.97
N ALA A 830 -39.85 -18.59 -42.86
CA ALA A 830 -41.20 -18.65 -42.24
C ALA A 830 -41.37 -17.71 -41.02
N LYS A 831 -42.31 -16.76 -41.15
CA LYS A 831 -43.40 -16.35 -40.23
C LYS A 831 -43.11 -15.80 -38.81
N THR A 832 -43.34 -14.49 -38.67
CA THR A 832 -43.96 -13.79 -37.49
C THR A 832 -45.48 -14.10 -37.44
N PRO A 833 -46.29 -13.76 -36.41
CA PRO A 833 -46.43 -12.45 -35.72
C PRO A 833 -46.58 -12.60 -34.17
N ALA A 834 -46.77 -11.63 -33.27
CA ALA A 834 -47.27 -10.26 -33.32
C ALA A 834 -46.85 -9.50 -32.03
N LYS A 835 -46.75 -8.17 -32.13
CA LYS A 835 -46.83 -7.14 -31.06
C LYS A 835 -48.33 -6.84 -30.78
N PRO A 836 -48.80 -5.98 -29.82
CA PRO A 836 -48.30 -4.59 -29.61
C PRO A 836 -48.50 -3.90 -28.23
N ALA A 837 -47.84 -2.72 -28.12
CA ALA A 837 -48.30 -1.45 -27.50
C ALA A 837 -48.40 -1.36 -25.94
N ALA A 838 -48.17 -0.23 -25.26
CA ALA A 838 -47.76 1.16 -25.58
C ALA A 838 -47.42 1.88 -24.23
N ALA A 839 -46.33 2.64 -24.15
CA ALA A 839 -46.25 4.12 -24.10
C ALA A 839 -46.84 4.86 -22.85
N LYS A 840 -46.01 5.69 -22.17
CA LYS A 840 -46.14 7.17 -22.14
C LYS A 840 -45.06 7.87 -21.31
N LYS A 841 -44.57 8.99 -21.84
CA LYS A 841 -43.74 10.05 -21.22
C LYS A 841 -44.59 10.99 -20.35
N ALA A 842 -44.00 11.60 -19.30
CA ALA A 842 -44.24 13.00 -18.93
C ALA A 842 -43.25 13.51 -17.84
N THR A 843 -42.59 14.63 -18.15
CA THR A 843 -42.14 15.74 -17.28
C THR A 843 -42.49 17.03 -18.05
N PRO A 844 -42.55 18.28 -17.50
CA PRO A 844 -41.79 18.82 -16.36
C PRO A 844 -42.54 19.84 -15.45
N LYS A 845 -41.89 20.32 -14.38
CA LYS A 845 -42.15 21.67 -13.83
C LYS A 845 -40.97 22.24 -13.03
N LYS A 846 -40.54 23.44 -13.43
CA LYS A 846 -39.67 24.40 -12.72
C LYS A 846 -40.53 25.28 -11.79
N VAL A 847 -39.98 25.68 -10.65
CA VAL A 847 -40.30 26.94 -9.93
C VAL A 847 -38.98 27.50 -9.37
N ALA A 848 -38.81 28.82 -9.45
CA ALA A 848 -37.76 29.65 -8.85
C ALA A 848 -38.46 30.88 -8.22
N PRO A 849 -37.73 31.87 -7.66
CA PRO A 849 -36.95 31.86 -6.42
C PRO A 849 -37.48 32.92 -5.40
N ALA A 850 -36.96 32.91 -4.16
CA ALA A 850 -37.21 33.97 -3.17
C ALA A 850 -35.87 34.54 -2.63
N ALA A 851 -35.85 35.85 -2.42
CA ALA A 851 -34.67 36.66 -2.13
C ALA A 851 -34.58 37.15 -0.67
N ALA A 852 -33.34 37.48 -0.29
CA ALA A 852 -32.86 38.47 0.68
C ALA A 852 -32.93 38.19 2.20
N LYS A 853 -31.74 38.15 2.85
CA LYS A 853 -31.21 39.29 3.63
C LYS A 853 -29.74 39.08 4.06
N THR A 854 -29.04 40.20 4.01
CA THR A 854 -27.65 40.53 4.42
C THR A 854 -27.39 40.45 5.92
N ALA A 855 -26.17 40.07 6.35
CA ALA A 855 -25.27 40.90 7.18
C ALA A 855 -23.98 40.18 7.65
N ALA A 856 -22.90 40.97 7.66
CA ALA A 856 -21.74 40.97 8.57
C ALA A 856 -20.58 39.95 8.42
N LYS A 857 -19.45 40.47 7.89
CA LYS A 857 -18.06 40.10 8.23
C LYS A 857 -17.80 40.30 9.74
N PRO A 858 -16.79 39.62 10.31
CA PRO A 858 -15.63 40.40 10.74
C PRO A 858 -14.25 39.79 10.43
N ALA A 859 -13.33 40.75 10.38
CA ALA A 859 -11.87 40.79 10.31
C ALA A 859 -11.03 39.58 10.76
N ARG A 860 -9.98 39.37 9.95
CA ARG A 860 -8.67 38.79 10.29
C ARG A 860 -8.11 39.36 11.60
N LYS A 861 -7.57 38.48 12.45
CA LYS A 861 -6.47 38.81 13.37
C LYS A 861 -5.30 37.88 13.07
N SER A 862 -4.19 38.51 12.74
CA SER A 862 -2.82 37.99 12.73
C SER A 862 -2.46 37.46 14.12
N ALA A 863 -1.91 36.25 14.18
CA ALA A 863 -1.22 35.74 15.35
C ALA A 863 0.27 35.60 14.99
N ASP A 864 1.09 36.23 15.82
CA ASP A 864 2.54 36.37 15.67
C ASP A 864 3.27 35.03 15.73
N VAL A 865 4.25 34.90 14.83
CA VAL A 865 5.19 33.79 14.74
C VAL A 865 6.29 33.98 15.78
N ILE A 866 6.39 33.06 16.74
CA ILE A 866 7.54 32.93 17.64
C ILE A 866 8.60 32.06 16.94
N PRO A 867 9.84 32.54 16.71
CA PRO A 867 10.88 31.74 16.07
C PRO A 867 11.50 30.74 17.07
N LEU A 868 11.46 29.46 16.73
CA LEU A 868 12.16 28.39 17.45
C LEU A 868 13.62 28.28 16.95
N THR A 869 14.56 28.49 17.86
CA THR A 869 16.00 28.31 17.68
C THR A 869 16.36 26.82 17.56
N PRO A 870 17.28 26.42 16.66
CA PRO A 870 17.69 25.01 16.52
C PRO A 870 18.62 24.54 17.65
N PRO A 871 18.57 23.25 18.05
CA PRO A 871 19.45 22.71 19.10
C PRO A 871 20.87 22.46 18.59
N ARG A 872 21.84 22.84 19.43
CA ARG A 872 23.29 22.68 19.24
C ARG A 872 23.72 21.22 19.14
N ALA A 873 24.56 20.94 18.15
CA ALA A 873 25.32 19.71 17.99
C ALA A 873 26.23 19.41 19.21
N ARG A 874 26.15 18.19 19.75
CA ARG A 874 27.17 17.63 20.65
C ARG A 874 28.22 16.90 19.83
N LYS A 875 29.47 17.35 19.98
CA LYS A 875 30.68 16.68 19.47
C LYS A 875 30.88 15.33 20.18
N ARG A 876 31.22 14.31 19.40
CA ARG A 876 31.75 13.02 19.87
C ARG A 876 33.19 13.21 20.37
N GLY A 877 33.47 12.70 21.56
CA GLY A 877 34.75 12.12 21.95
C GLY A 877 34.55 10.61 22.04
#